data_AF-A0A356EM76-F1
#
_entry.id   AF-A0A356EM76-F1
#
_cell.length_a   1.000
_cell.length_b   1.000
_cell.length_c   1.000
_cell.angle_alpha   90.00
_cell.angle_beta   90.00
_cell.angle_gamma   90.00
#
_symmetry.space_group_name_H-M   'P 1'
#
loop_
_entity.id
_entity.type
_entity.pdbx_description
1 polymer ?
#
loop_
_entity_poly.entity_id
_entity_poly.type
_entity_poly.pdbx_seq_one_letter_code
_entity_poly.pdbx_strand_id
1 'polypeptide(L)'
;MDHGKQAPLAVIGMACRVPGGNDLVQFWQLLLDGRCGIVEAPAARLDRELYYDSRHGVRCKTYTSLGGLIEYRPFDASKCPVPARILPSAEVGHRELCQVAADACRHAGMNPFDLPQRNVGVYVGHNLGGPVAGDLIYATRVEQTAQYLRELDRFRQVAAGTERAIVDEVVRRVRDSLPRRGPAGLPEMYTHMAAAILSEAFGLNGPSMILDAACSSALQGLAMASRALRLGRIDMAIVGGASFYHVDSQMLFSSAQSASASGSCPFDQRADGLVSGEGYLAILVKTLQRAMADGNPVLAVIRGIGVSADGRGKSLWAPRAEGQVLAMRRAYDGGLDIDRLQYVEAHATSTRLGDLTELHALAEILGTRRSRAKVPLGGVKANIGHTLESAGLAGLVKTILAINHKTIPQQIQIEHLNTGIDWDAAPFYVPTTNLSWPEPEGDHPRRGAVNSFGIGGLNVHVVVDEFRERPSVKQSKIAVVGLPGSAATTTDVAPGPNAREPIAIVGAGCIFPGARTLEAFWELLASGRDPKCAAPADRWDAPPDYDLAARRPWPISTRRGGFITDFQFDWRRHKLPPKQVAQADPLQLMILDATDAALADAGYDTKPYDKTRVGVVVGTIFGSDFCEQLQMGFRLPDFCAVLGKILRERGVAEAEIAALAEAYSDKLLEHMPALLDETGGFTPSTLASRITKTYDLMGGAATVDSGAASSLAALSSAIDTLADGSCDMMICAAGNRAMGLSLYESMSLRGDLAGGDPKSPFDAAATGHLPGEGVGVVVLRRLADARQDGDRIRGIIHAVGAGFAATCDEAVAQSIGKAYRAADVTRDGTLLLETAGTGRLDIDSREVAASIVGLTADARKSPVVLGTVVGQIGHTQGASGMASLMAAMGSLDKSEAPPVFGATEPIPPLATASSPLRLATAPTRLAPADDRSPVLAGINSIDPLGAAYHLVLQRGVEVATAVSETPPADSIQHSAAEPSEAETRIETPPSTPWRIVRIGAATIDELVRLATEAAADAEQWFARAETVRFAPKQPCRLALVARDAADLRAKLTLASQHAGTSKAAMLARNDVFVGQADARGGKVAFLFSGQGSQYPGMLRALLDEFPPAAEALRRIDAVLGRLNIPAFGEFAAADSQLLGKDVWFTQLSLLCA
;
A
#
# COMPACT_ATOMS: atom_id res chain seq x y z
N MET A 1 -20.43 29.94 1.60
CA MET A 1 -20.52 28.47 1.45
C MET A 1 -19.15 28.00 1.07
N ASP A 2 -18.56 27.12 1.88
CA ASP A 2 -17.20 26.62 1.68
C ASP A 2 -17.32 25.28 0.94
N HIS A 3 -17.52 25.35 -0.39
CA HIS A 3 -17.71 24.19 -1.24
C HIS A 3 -16.36 23.53 -1.49
N GLY A 4 -15.94 22.71 -0.53
CA GLY A 4 -14.80 21.85 -0.70
C GLY A 4 -15.00 20.92 -1.91
N LYS A 5 -13.96 20.69 -2.73
CA LYS A 5 -14.01 19.71 -3.84
C LYS A 5 -14.36 18.28 -3.39
N GLN A 6 -14.22 17.97 -2.10
CA GLN A 6 -14.52 16.67 -1.52
C GLN A 6 -15.85 16.67 -0.75
N ALA A 7 -16.75 15.73 -1.07
CA ALA A 7 -17.99 15.57 -0.33
C ALA A 7 -17.71 15.21 1.15
N PRO A 8 -18.32 15.93 2.11
CA PRO A 8 -18.10 15.71 3.53
C PRO A 8 -18.70 14.39 4.01
N LEU A 9 -18.09 13.81 5.05
CA LEU A 9 -18.57 12.58 5.67
C LEU A 9 -19.10 12.85 7.07
N ALA A 10 -20.15 12.13 7.45
CA ALA A 10 -20.71 12.15 8.79
C ALA A 10 -20.19 10.95 9.59
N VAL A 11 -19.67 11.21 10.78
CA VAL A 11 -19.52 10.17 11.80
C VAL A 11 -20.86 10.04 12.50
N ILE A 12 -21.51 8.89 12.33
CA ILE A 12 -22.87 8.65 12.83
C ILE A 12 -22.91 7.83 14.11
N GLY A 13 -21.85 7.09 14.40
CA GLY A 13 -21.70 6.29 15.61
C GLY A 13 -20.23 6.11 15.93
N MET A 14 -19.92 5.95 17.21
CA MET A 14 -18.57 5.65 17.69
C MET A 14 -18.63 4.90 19.01
N ALA A 15 -17.62 4.09 19.30
CA ALA A 15 -17.41 3.47 20.60
C ALA A 15 -15.91 3.20 20.81
N CYS A 16 -15.50 3.06 22.07
CA CYS A 16 -14.12 2.76 22.41
C CYS A 16 -14.01 1.92 23.69
N ARG A 17 -12.94 1.14 23.76
CA ARG A 17 -12.42 0.52 24.98
C ARG A 17 -10.92 0.73 24.99
N VAL A 18 -10.46 1.53 25.95
CA VAL A 18 -9.07 2.00 26.07
C VAL A 18 -8.62 1.97 27.53
N PRO A 19 -7.31 2.02 27.81
CA PRO A 19 -6.79 2.02 29.18
C PRO A 19 -7.43 3.12 30.03
N GLY A 20 -8.00 2.72 31.17
CA GLY A 20 -8.72 3.64 32.08
C GLY A 20 -10.13 4.07 31.63
N GLY A 21 -10.63 3.62 30.47
CA GLY A 21 -11.97 3.95 29.97
C GLY A 21 -12.63 2.82 29.16
N ASN A 22 -13.68 2.21 29.68
CA ASN A 22 -14.35 1.06 29.04
C ASN A 22 -15.45 1.43 28.02
N ASP A 23 -15.80 2.71 27.94
CA ASP A 23 -16.80 3.26 27.05
C ASP A 23 -16.48 4.75 26.82
N LEU A 24 -17.27 5.44 25.97
CA LEU A 24 -17.05 6.86 25.65
C LEU A 24 -17.16 7.76 26.89
N VAL A 25 -18.03 7.43 27.84
CA VAL A 25 -18.29 8.25 29.04
C VAL A 25 -17.09 8.17 29.98
N GLN A 26 -16.63 6.95 30.27
CA GLN A 26 -15.45 6.73 31.11
C GLN A 26 -14.18 7.27 30.46
N PHE A 27 -14.04 7.11 29.14
CA PHE A 27 -12.92 7.68 28.41
C PHE A 27 -12.93 9.22 28.48
N TRP A 28 -14.08 9.85 28.30
CA TRP A 28 -14.20 11.31 28.44
C TRP A 28 -13.86 11.78 29.86
N GLN A 29 -14.35 11.08 30.88
CA GLN A 29 -14.06 11.40 32.28
C GLN A 29 -12.57 11.25 32.61
N LEU A 30 -11.90 10.21 32.11
CA LEU A 30 -10.45 10.02 32.23
C LEU A 30 -9.68 11.27 31.74
N LEU A 31 -10.08 11.82 30.59
CA LEU A 31 -9.45 12.99 29.98
C LEU A 31 -9.69 14.27 30.80
N LEU A 32 -10.94 14.51 31.23
CA LEU A 32 -11.28 15.70 32.02
C LEU A 32 -10.58 15.72 33.38
N ASP A 33 -10.53 14.57 34.06
CA ASP A 33 -9.86 14.44 35.35
C ASP A 33 -8.32 14.56 35.25
N GLY A 34 -7.77 14.50 34.03
CA GLY A 34 -6.32 14.45 33.82
C GLY A 34 -5.68 13.17 34.37
N ARG A 35 -6.40 12.04 34.29
CA ARG A 35 -5.91 10.75 34.79
C ARG A 35 -5.08 10.01 33.74
N CYS A 36 -4.08 9.27 34.23
CA CYS A 36 -3.26 8.36 33.44
C CYS A 36 -3.73 6.92 33.66
N GLY A 37 -4.05 6.22 32.57
CA GLY A 37 -4.42 4.80 32.54
C GLY A 37 -3.24 3.86 32.29
N ILE A 38 -2.00 4.37 32.20
CA ILE A 38 -0.78 3.56 32.13
C ILE A 38 -0.50 2.98 33.52
N VAL A 39 -0.20 1.69 33.56
CA VAL A 39 0.09 0.93 34.78
C VAL A 39 1.34 0.06 34.59
N GLU A 40 1.85 -0.50 35.68
CA GLU A 40 2.78 -1.63 35.57
C GLU A 40 2.02 -2.87 35.07
N ALA A 41 2.55 -3.51 34.03
CA ALA A 41 1.95 -4.68 33.43
C ALA A 41 1.91 -5.84 34.45
N PRO A 42 0.75 -6.49 34.65
CA PRO A 42 0.63 -7.61 35.57
C PRO A 42 1.38 -8.83 35.04
N ALA A 43 1.78 -9.75 35.93
CA ALA A 43 2.55 -10.95 35.58
C ALA A 43 1.91 -11.80 34.46
N ALA A 44 0.58 -11.84 34.39
CA ALA A 44 -0.16 -12.54 33.34
C ALA A 44 -0.02 -11.91 31.94
N ARG A 45 0.48 -10.67 31.84
CA ARG A 45 0.74 -9.94 30.58
C ARG A 45 2.23 -9.75 30.31
N LEU A 46 3.05 -9.73 31.36
CA LEU A 46 4.51 -9.64 31.28
C LEU A 46 5.14 -10.43 32.44
N ASP A 47 5.70 -11.60 32.15
CA ASP A 47 6.56 -12.31 33.11
C ASP A 47 7.88 -11.55 33.24
N ARG A 48 8.05 -10.81 34.34
CA ARG A 48 9.23 -9.95 34.56
C ARG A 48 10.49 -10.75 34.87
N GLU A 49 10.40 -12.00 35.33
CA GLU A 49 11.59 -12.84 35.52
C GLU A 49 12.13 -13.28 34.16
N LEU A 50 11.22 -13.61 33.24
CA LEU A 50 11.57 -14.09 31.89
C LEU A 50 11.82 -12.97 30.89
N TYR A 51 11.16 -11.82 30.97
CA TYR A 51 11.15 -10.85 29.88
C TYR A 51 11.62 -9.45 30.24
N TYR A 52 11.92 -9.15 31.50
CA TYR A 52 12.32 -7.80 31.92
C TYR A 52 13.79 -7.75 32.40
N ASP A 53 14.50 -6.69 32.01
CA ASP A 53 15.80 -6.29 32.56
C ASP A 53 15.94 -4.78 32.45
N SER A 54 16.24 -4.08 33.54
CA SER A 54 16.32 -2.61 33.54
C SER A 54 17.47 -2.06 32.68
N ARG A 55 18.43 -2.90 32.27
CA ARG A 55 19.52 -2.51 31.39
C ARG A 55 19.05 -2.49 29.93
N HIS A 56 19.43 -1.46 29.21
CA HIS A 56 19.18 -1.37 27.77
C HIS A 56 20.04 -2.39 27.00
N GLY A 57 19.50 -2.90 25.90
CA GLY A 57 20.22 -3.77 24.97
C GLY A 57 20.41 -5.22 25.44
N VAL A 58 19.77 -5.62 26.54
CA VAL A 58 19.75 -7.03 26.95
C VAL A 58 18.90 -7.82 25.96
N ARG A 59 19.50 -8.86 25.35
CA ARG A 59 18.90 -9.65 24.29
C ARG A 59 17.59 -10.28 24.77
N CYS A 60 16.54 -10.16 23.95
CA CYS A 60 15.22 -10.73 24.22
C CYS A 60 14.64 -10.29 25.58
N LYS A 61 14.90 -9.06 26.02
CA LYS A 61 14.27 -8.47 27.20
C LYS A 61 13.73 -7.08 26.87
N THR A 62 12.65 -6.70 27.54
CA THR A 62 12.20 -5.31 27.63
C THR A 62 12.83 -4.64 28.85
N TYR A 63 13.17 -3.35 28.74
CA TYR A 63 13.60 -2.54 29.88
C TYR A 63 12.48 -1.75 30.53
N THR A 64 11.23 -1.94 30.09
CA THR A 64 10.07 -1.30 30.67
C THR A 64 9.02 -2.33 31.05
N SER A 65 8.39 -2.10 32.21
CA SER A 65 7.21 -2.84 32.66
C SER A 65 5.92 -2.06 32.46
N LEU A 66 5.97 -0.86 31.88
CA LEU A 66 4.81 0.02 31.73
C LEU A 66 3.96 -0.37 30.52
N GLY A 67 2.64 -0.31 30.69
CA GLY A 67 1.68 -0.57 29.63
C GLY A 67 0.35 0.14 29.85
N GLY A 68 -0.26 0.61 28.75
CA GLY A 68 -1.67 0.97 28.72
C GLY A 68 -2.51 -0.30 28.54
N LEU A 69 -3.17 -0.77 29.60
CA LEU A 69 -3.91 -2.04 29.57
C LEU A 69 -5.41 -1.84 29.80
N ILE A 70 -6.22 -2.69 29.16
CA ILE A 70 -7.62 -2.87 29.46
C ILE A 70 -7.81 -4.16 30.26
N GLU A 71 -8.85 -4.19 31.08
CA GLU A 71 -9.36 -5.43 31.64
C GLU A 71 -10.20 -6.14 30.56
N TYR A 72 -10.07 -7.45 30.37
CA TYR A 72 -10.90 -8.21 29.43
C TYR A 72 -12.21 -8.66 30.08
N ARG A 73 -13.29 -8.73 29.29
CA ARG A 73 -14.58 -9.25 29.77
C ARG A 73 -14.97 -10.51 28.98
N PRO A 74 -15.75 -11.42 29.58
CA PRO A 74 -16.38 -12.50 28.83
C PRO A 74 -17.19 -11.94 27.66
N PHE A 75 -17.13 -12.62 26.52
CA PHE A 75 -17.90 -12.24 25.34
C PHE A 75 -19.41 -12.38 25.60
N ASP A 76 -20.17 -11.33 25.32
CA ASP A 76 -21.62 -11.29 25.52
C ASP A 76 -22.38 -11.46 24.20
N ALA A 77 -22.77 -12.70 23.88
CA ALA A 77 -23.50 -13.03 22.66
C ALA A 77 -24.89 -12.37 22.55
N SER A 78 -25.47 -11.89 23.67
CA SER A 78 -26.73 -11.14 23.64
C SER A 78 -26.55 -9.71 23.12
N LYS A 79 -25.30 -9.22 23.10
CA LYS A 79 -24.94 -7.88 22.63
C LYS A 79 -24.19 -7.88 21.31
N CYS A 80 -23.70 -9.03 20.84
CA CYS A 80 -22.93 -9.09 19.62
C CYS A 80 -23.27 -10.38 18.85
N PRO A 81 -23.83 -10.30 17.64
CA PRO A 81 -24.31 -11.44 16.85
C PRO A 81 -23.18 -12.29 16.22
N VAL A 82 -22.09 -12.54 16.93
CA VAL A 82 -21.01 -13.39 16.40
C VAL A 82 -21.49 -14.84 16.32
N PRO A 83 -21.43 -15.48 15.14
CA PRO A 83 -21.83 -16.87 15.00
C PRO A 83 -20.93 -17.81 15.80
N ALA A 84 -21.55 -18.81 16.44
CA ALA A 84 -20.85 -19.74 17.33
C ALA A 84 -19.66 -20.47 16.67
N ARG A 85 -19.69 -20.66 15.33
CA ARG A 85 -18.61 -21.31 14.58
C ARG A 85 -17.33 -20.48 14.47
N ILE A 86 -17.40 -19.16 14.59
CA ILE A 86 -16.23 -18.26 14.49
C ILE A 86 -15.53 -18.09 15.84
N LEU A 87 -16.29 -18.16 16.94
CA LEU A 87 -15.76 -17.90 18.29
C LEU A 87 -14.50 -18.71 18.66
N PRO A 88 -14.34 -19.99 18.26
CA PRO A 88 -13.11 -20.74 18.55
C PRO A 88 -11.86 -20.17 17.86
N SER A 89 -12.00 -19.49 16.72
CA SER A 89 -10.90 -18.88 15.96
C SER A 89 -10.72 -17.40 16.26
N ALA A 90 -11.68 -16.77 16.96
CA ALA A 90 -11.64 -15.34 17.23
C ALA A 90 -10.76 -15.04 18.45
N GLU A 91 -9.63 -14.38 18.23
CA GLU A 91 -8.77 -13.92 19.31
C GLU A 91 -9.49 -12.93 20.23
N VAL A 92 -8.96 -12.75 21.44
CA VAL A 92 -9.55 -11.83 22.42
C VAL A 92 -9.70 -10.42 21.82
N GLY A 93 -8.69 -9.93 21.11
CA GLY A 93 -8.75 -8.61 20.48
C GLY A 93 -9.79 -8.50 19.36
N HIS A 94 -10.02 -9.57 18.59
CA HIS A 94 -11.04 -9.58 17.52
C HIS A 94 -12.44 -9.56 18.10
N ARG A 95 -12.68 -10.33 19.17
CA ARG A 95 -13.96 -10.34 19.89
C ARG A 95 -14.25 -9.01 20.57
N GLU A 96 -13.23 -8.38 21.15
CA GLU A 96 -13.35 -7.05 21.75
C GLU A 96 -13.68 -5.98 20.70
N LEU A 97 -12.98 -5.96 19.57
CA LEU A 97 -13.32 -5.06 18.47
C LEU A 97 -14.76 -5.26 17.97
N CYS A 98 -15.21 -6.50 17.82
CA CYS A 98 -16.57 -6.80 17.36
C CYS A 98 -17.65 -6.31 18.34
N GLN A 99 -17.41 -6.44 19.65
CA GLN A 99 -18.30 -5.86 20.67
C GLN A 99 -18.29 -4.33 20.62
N VAL A 100 -17.12 -3.70 20.49
CA VAL A 100 -17.02 -2.24 20.34
C VAL A 100 -17.73 -1.76 19.07
N ALA A 101 -17.62 -2.47 17.96
CA ALA A 101 -18.35 -2.16 16.73
C ALA A 101 -19.88 -2.29 16.93
N ALA A 102 -20.34 -3.30 17.66
CA ALA A 102 -21.75 -3.45 18.01
C ALA A 102 -22.26 -2.28 18.88
N ASP A 103 -21.44 -1.78 19.80
CA ASP A 103 -21.76 -0.61 20.62
C ASP A 103 -21.74 0.69 19.79
N ALA A 104 -20.86 0.79 18.80
CA ALA A 104 -20.87 1.91 17.85
C ALA A 104 -22.15 1.90 16.98
N CYS A 105 -22.64 0.73 16.56
CA CYS A 105 -23.94 0.58 15.91
C CYS A 105 -25.08 1.07 16.82
N ARG A 106 -25.10 0.68 18.09
CA ARG A 106 -26.10 1.15 19.06
C ARG A 106 -26.05 2.67 19.25
N HIS A 107 -24.84 3.22 19.34
CA HIS A 107 -24.64 4.67 19.46
C HIS A 107 -25.17 5.42 18.22
N ALA A 108 -25.12 4.81 17.03
CA ALA A 108 -25.75 5.35 15.82
C ALA A 108 -27.28 5.16 15.76
N GLY A 109 -27.90 4.58 16.79
CA GLY A 109 -29.33 4.24 16.80
C GLY A 109 -29.67 2.99 15.96
N MET A 110 -28.71 2.13 15.68
CA MET A 110 -28.87 0.93 14.87
C MET A 110 -28.81 -0.36 15.70
N ASN A 111 -29.55 -1.39 15.28
CA ASN A 111 -29.50 -2.71 15.89
C ASN A 111 -28.40 -3.56 15.21
N PRO A 112 -27.32 -3.96 15.91
CA PRO A 112 -26.26 -4.78 15.30
C PRO A 112 -26.75 -6.17 14.84
N PHE A 113 -27.87 -6.67 15.37
CA PHE A 113 -28.48 -7.94 14.95
C PHE A 113 -29.28 -7.81 13.64
N ASP A 114 -29.63 -6.60 13.24
CA ASP A 114 -30.46 -6.32 12.07
C ASP A 114 -30.15 -4.93 11.52
N LEU A 115 -28.99 -4.82 10.85
CA LEU A 115 -28.59 -3.57 10.22
C LEU A 115 -29.39 -3.31 8.94
N PRO A 116 -29.87 -2.07 8.72
CA PRO A 116 -30.72 -1.75 7.57
C PRO A 116 -29.95 -1.71 6.24
N GLN A 117 -28.66 -1.37 6.24
CA GLN A 117 -27.79 -1.44 5.06
C GLN A 117 -26.93 -2.70 5.09
N ARG A 118 -26.82 -3.37 3.93
CA ARG A 118 -25.98 -4.56 3.75
C ARG A 118 -24.68 -4.27 2.99
N ASN A 119 -24.68 -3.29 2.07
CA ASN A 119 -23.48 -2.86 1.34
C ASN A 119 -22.61 -1.92 2.18
N VAL A 120 -22.05 -2.49 3.25
CA VAL A 120 -21.21 -1.81 4.25
C VAL A 120 -19.79 -2.33 4.13
N GLY A 121 -18.82 -1.43 4.01
CA GLY A 121 -17.40 -1.80 4.04
C GLY A 121 -16.86 -1.86 5.47
N VAL A 122 -15.96 -2.80 5.75
CA VAL A 122 -15.26 -2.97 7.02
C VAL A 122 -13.77 -2.77 6.80
N TYR A 123 -13.22 -1.74 7.45
CA TYR A 123 -11.81 -1.33 7.33
C TYR A 123 -11.21 -1.26 8.72
N VAL A 124 -10.30 -2.18 9.05
CA VAL A 124 -9.75 -2.28 10.42
C VAL A 124 -8.25 -2.05 10.41
N GLY A 125 -7.77 -1.08 11.19
CA GLY A 125 -6.35 -0.96 11.49
C GLY A 125 -5.92 -2.03 12.50
N HIS A 126 -5.10 -2.99 12.07
CA HIS A 126 -4.67 -4.12 12.89
C HIS A 126 -3.42 -4.79 12.28
N ASN A 127 -2.62 -5.46 13.10
CA ASN A 127 -1.46 -6.24 12.63
C ASN A 127 -1.43 -7.63 13.26
N LEU A 128 -1.57 -7.72 14.59
CA LEU A 128 -1.53 -8.96 15.35
C LEU A 128 -2.61 -8.95 16.44
N GLY A 129 -3.37 -10.05 16.56
CA GLY A 129 -4.44 -10.21 17.53
C GLY A 129 -3.92 -10.44 18.95
N GLY A 130 -3.77 -11.70 19.36
CA GLY A 130 -3.38 -12.13 20.70
C GLY A 130 -2.14 -13.04 20.71
N PRO A 131 -1.72 -13.55 21.89
CA PRO A 131 -0.48 -14.31 22.02
C PRO A 131 -0.57 -15.72 21.41
N VAL A 132 -1.78 -16.22 21.17
CA VAL A 132 -2.02 -17.63 20.82
C VAL A 132 -1.38 -18.01 19.49
N ALA A 133 -1.36 -17.10 18.50
CA ALA A 133 -0.69 -17.35 17.22
C ALA A 133 0.80 -17.64 17.41
N GLY A 134 1.50 -16.80 18.20
CA GLY A 134 2.92 -16.99 18.53
C GLY A 134 3.17 -18.26 19.33
N ASP A 135 2.28 -18.59 20.28
CA ASP A 135 2.37 -19.80 21.09
C ASP A 135 2.22 -21.08 20.26
N LEU A 136 1.30 -21.07 19.28
CA LEU A 136 1.14 -22.18 18.34
C LEU A 136 2.38 -22.33 17.44
N ILE A 137 2.90 -21.22 16.90
CA ILE A 137 4.13 -21.23 16.10
C ILE A 137 5.29 -21.83 16.91
N TYR A 138 5.45 -21.38 18.16
CA TYR A 138 6.48 -21.89 19.06
C TYR A 138 6.30 -23.38 19.35
N ALA A 139 5.08 -23.84 19.63
CA ALA A 139 4.79 -25.26 19.88
C ALA A 139 5.07 -26.16 18.65
N THR A 140 4.83 -25.66 17.44
CA THR A 140 5.13 -26.37 16.19
C THR A 140 6.65 -26.45 15.97
N ARG A 141 7.34 -25.32 16.11
CA ARG A 141 8.77 -25.16 15.74
C ARG A 141 9.76 -25.59 16.82
N VAL A 142 9.38 -25.66 18.09
CA VAL A 142 10.30 -25.96 19.21
C VAL A 142 11.09 -27.26 19.00
N GLU A 143 10.49 -28.26 18.37
CA GLU A 143 11.18 -29.52 18.11
C GLU A 143 12.31 -29.37 17.10
N GLN A 144 12.12 -28.54 16.06
CA GLN A 144 13.18 -28.23 15.10
C GLN A 144 14.31 -27.46 15.80
N THR A 145 13.98 -26.39 16.51
CA THR A 145 14.99 -25.51 17.11
C THR A 145 15.69 -26.13 18.31
N ALA A 146 15.06 -27.08 19.02
CA ALA A 146 15.71 -27.82 20.09
C ALA A 146 16.84 -28.73 19.57
N GLN A 147 16.78 -29.18 18.32
CA GLN A 147 17.85 -30.00 17.74
C GLN A 147 19.17 -29.24 17.61
N TYR A 148 19.14 -27.91 17.45
CA TYR A 148 20.35 -27.09 17.36
C TYR A 148 21.24 -27.18 18.61
N LEU A 149 20.69 -27.58 19.77
CA LEU A 149 21.49 -27.89 20.96
C LEU A 149 22.56 -28.95 20.65
N ARG A 150 22.25 -29.94 19.81
CA ARG A 150 23.13 -31.07 19.50
C ARG A 150 24.32 -30.69 18.62
N GLU A 151 24.28 -29.50 18.02
CA GLU A 151 25.39 -28.92 17.27
C GLU A 151 26.42 -28.26 18.21
N LEU A 152 26.08 -28.05 19.48
CA LEU A 152 26.97 -27.43 20.47
C LEU A 152 27.84 -28.48 21.16
N ASP A 153 29.16 -28.35 21.02
CA ASP A 153 30.14 -29.18 21.76
C ASP A 153 29.89 -29.14 23.27
N ARG A 154 29.57 -27.95 23.79
CA ARG A 154 29.28 -27.75 25.22
C ARG A 154 28.05 -28.54 25.66
N PHE A 155 27.00 -28.59 24.84
CA PHE A 155 25.81 -29.37 25.15
C PHE A 155 26.14 -30.87 25.17
N ARG A 156 26.91 -31.37 24.19
CA ARG A 156 27.32 -32.78 24.14
C ARG A 156 28.12 -33.19 25.38
N GLN A 157 29.00 -32.32 25.87
CA GLN A 157 29.75 -32.54 27.11
C GLN A 157 28.84 -32.58 28.34
N VAL A 158 27.90 -31.64 28.47
CA VAL A 158 26.95 -31.58 29.60
C VAL A 158 25.96 -32.73 29.58
N ALA A 159 25.48 -33.12 28.39
CA ALA A 159 24.49 -34.18 28.20
C ALA A 159 25.08 -35.59 28.32
N ALA A 160 26.39 -35.75 28.06
CA ALA A 160 27.15 -37.00 28.27
C ALA A 160 26.44 -38.26 27.73
N GLY A 161 25.96 -38.23 26.48
CA GLY A 161 25.25 -39.36 25.86
C GLY A 161 23.74 -39.40 26.09
N THR A 162 23.16 -38.40 26.77
CA THR A 162 21.71 -38.24 26.97
C THR A 162 21.09 -37.09 26.18
N GLU A 163 21.77 -36.60 25.13
CA GLU A 163 21.40 -35.44 24.31
C GLU A 163 19.96 -35.53 23.83
N ARG A 164 19.60 -36.66 23.23
CA ARG A 164 18.25 -36.90 22.68
C ARG A 164 17.19 -36.87 23.77
N ALA A 165 17.46 -37.48 24.92
CA ALA A 165 16.52 -37.49 26.04
C ALA A 165 16.28 -36.08 26.61
N ILE A 166 17.31 -35.24 26.67
CA ILE A 166 17.19 -33.84 27.09
C ILE A 166 16.38 -33.03 26.07
N VAL A 167 16.69 -33.17 24.78
CA VAL A 167 15.94 -32.50 23.69
C VAL A 167 14.47 -32.90 23.70
N ASP A 168 14.17 -34.20 23.77
CA ASP A 168 12.80 -34.72 23.82
C ASP A 168 12.06 -34.20 25.06
N GLU A 169 12.76 -34.10 26.20
CA GLU A 169 12.17 -33.54 27.42
C GLU A 169 11.89 -32.03 27.32
N VAL A 170 12.79 -31.23 26.72
CA VAL A 170 12.54 -29.80 26.46
C VAL A 170 11.29 -29.64 25.60
N VAL A 171 11.23 -30.35 24.48
CA VAL A 171 10.11 -30.30 23.53
C VAL A 171 8.80 -30.68 24.22
N ARG A 172 8.81 -31.75 25.01
CA ARG A 172 7.63 -32.19 25.76
C ARG A 172 7.19 -31.13 26.77
N ARG A 173 8.09 -30.62 27.61
CA ARG A 173 7.76 -29.62 28.65
C ARG A 173 7.20 -28.33 28.03
N VAL A 174 7.75 -27.86 26.92
CA VAL A 174 7.23 -26.69 26.18
C VAL A 174 5.84 -26.98 25.60
N ARG A 175 5.65 -28.10 24.91
CA ARG A 175 4.35 -28.45 24.30
C ARG A 175 3.25 -28.78 25.31
N ASP A 176 3.61 -29.16 26.53
CA ASP A 176 2.66 -29.41 27.62
C ASP A 176 2.16 -28.11 28.26
N SER A 177 2.89 -26.99 28.12
CA SER A 177 2.50 -25.68 28.65
C SER A 177 1.78 -24.78 27.66
N LEU A 178 1.72 -25.15 26.37
CA LEU A 178 1.19 -24.31 25.29
C LEU A 178 -0.11 -24.86 24.70
N PRO A 179 -0.95 -23.99 24.09
CA PRO A 179 -2.14 -24.41 23.37
C PRO A 179 -1.80 -25.37 22.21
N ARG A 180 -2.80 -26.16 21.83
CA ARG A 180 -2.70 -27.15 20.75
C ARG A 180 -3.83 -26.96 19.76
N ARG A 181 -3.56 -27.21 18.47
CA ARG A 181 -4.62 -27.29 17.47
C ARG A 181 -5.46 -28.54 17.71
N GLY A 182 -6.77 -28.42 17.57
CA GLY A 182 -7.67 -29.56 17.54
C GLY A 182 -7.58 -30.32 16.20
N PRO A 183 -8.25 -31.49 16.09
CA PRO A 183 -8.26 -32.27 14.84
C PRO A 183 -8.82 -31.52 13.62
N ALA A 184 -9.59 -30.45 13.83
CA ALA A 184 -10.12 -29.58 12.78
C ALA A 184 -9.18 -28.40 12.44
N GLY A 185 -7.96 -28.36 12.97
CA GLY A 185 -6.98 -27.28 12.73
C GLY A 185 -7.18 -26.01 13.55
N LEU A 186 -8.23 -25.93 14.37
CA LEU A 186 -8.57 -24.77 15.21
C LEU A 186 -7.74 -24.71 16.51
N PRO A 187 -7.45 -23.52 17.06
CA PRO A 187 -7.93 -22.21 16.60
C PRO A 187 -7.11 -21.66 15.42
N GLU A 188 -7.79 -21.06 14.45
CA GLU A 188 -7.16 -20.44 13.28
C GLU A 188 -6.96 -18.95 13.54
N MET A 189 -5.69 -18.50 13.53
CA MET A 189 -5.33 -17.14 13.96
C MET A 189 -4.77 -16.35 12.79
N TYR A 190 -5.65 -15.89 11.90
CA TYR A 190 -5.29 -14.91 10.87
C TYR A 190 -5.66 -13.51 11.30
N THR A 191 -4.85 -12.52 10.90
CA THR A 191 -5.14 -11.13 11.23
C THR A 191 -6.44 -10.63 10.59
N HIS A 192 -6.76 -11.05 9.36
CA HIS A 192 -8.00 -10.65 8.67
C HIS A 192 -9.30 -11.11 9.31
N MET A 193 -9.24 -12.06 10.26
CA MET A 193 -10.37 -12.41 11.12
C MET A 193 -10.97 -11.21 11.83
N ALA A 194 -10.16 -10.19 12.18
CA ALA A 194 -10.65 -8.99 12.87
C ALA A 194 -11.66 -8.18 12.04
N ALA A 195 -11.58 -8.23 10.70
CA ALA A 195 -12.58 -7.61 9.82
C ALA A 195 -13.68 -8.61 9.45
N ALA A 196 -13.32 -9.86 9.12
CA ALA A 196 -14.26 -10.89 8.70
C ALA A 196 -15.33 -11.16 9.77
N ILE A 197 -14.96 -11.16 11.07
CA ILE A 197 -15.92 -11.36 12.17
C ILE A 197 -16.98 -10.26 12.25
N LEU A 198 -16.62 -9.00 11.95
CA LEU A 198 -17.58 -7.89 11.91
C LEU A 198 -18.51 -8.05 10.71
N SER A 199 -17.95 -8.33 9.53
CA SER A 199 -18.71 -8.51 8.30
C SER A 199 -19.71 -9.64 8.44
N GLU A 200 -19.29 -10.77 9.02
CA GLU A 200 -20.18 -11.89 9.19
C GLU A 200 -21.20 -11.68 10.32
N ALA A 201 -20.78 -11.19 11.48
CA ALA A 201 -21.69 -10.99 12.62
C ALA A 201 -22.82 -10.04 12.26
N PHE A 202 -22.55 -8.98 11.51
CA PHE A 202 -23.56 -7.99 11.12
C PHE A 202 -24.19 -8.28 9.75
N GLY A 203 -23.79 -9.35 9.05
CA GLY A 203 -24.27 -9.72 7.72
C GLY A 203 -24.04 -8.64 6.67
N LEU A 204 -22.80 -8.16 6.56
CA LEU A 204 -22.33 -7.12 5.65
C LEU A 204 -21.73 -7.77 4.40
N ASN A 205 -21.95 -7.14 3.25
CA ASN A 205 -21.54 -7.67 1.95
C ASN A 205 -20.56 -6.77 1.17
N GLY A 206 -20.06 -5.70 1.79
CA GLY A 206 -19.05 -4.82 1.19
C GLY A 206 -17.62 -5.38 1.33
N PRO A 207 -16.60 -4.58 0.96
CA PRO A 207 -15.20 -4.92 1.20
C PRO A 207 -14.95 -5.17 2.69
N SER A 208 -14.16 -6.19 3.02
CA SER A 208 -13.78 -6.55 4.39
C SER A 208 -12.28 -6.75 4.45
N MET A 209 -11.54 -5.83 5.10
CA MET A 209 -10.09 -5.86 5.07
C MET A 209 -9.43 -5.24 6.31
N ILE A 210 -8.21 -5.72 6.57
CA ILE A 210 -7.26 -5.12 7.50
C ILE A 210 -6.33 -4.20 6.76
N LEU A 211 -5.89 -3.15 7.45
CA LEU A 211 -4.86 -2.24 6.99
C LEU A 211 -3.70 -2.20 7.99
N ASP A 212 -2.48 -2.23 7.46
CA ASP A 212 -1.28 -1.87 8.22
C ASP A 212 -0.55 -0.70 7.53
N ALA A 213 -0.58 0.43 8.22
CA ALA A 213 0.23 1.62 7.98
C ALA A 213 0.88 2.05 9.31
N ALA A 214 1.34 1.05 10.08
CA ALA A 214 1.87 1.17 11.43
C ALA A 214 0.91 1.95 12.35
N CYS A 215 1.38 3.00 13.01
CA CYS A 215 0.58 3.81 13.93
C CYS A 215 -0.60 4.56 13.25
N SER A 216 -0.58 4.67 11.92
CA SER A 216 -1.61 5.38 11.13
C SER A 216 -2.72 4.48 10.59
N SER A 217 -2.64 3.16 10.80
CA SER A 217 -3.50 2.13 10.20
C SER A 217 -4.99 2.44 10.23
N ALA A 218 -5.58 2.76 11.39
CA ALA A 218 -7.02 2.99 11.48
C ALA A 218 -7.47 4.26 10.72
N LEU A 219 -6.65 5.33 10.68
CA LEU A 219 -6.98 6.53 9.89
C LEU A 219 -6.69 6.34 8.40
N GLN A 220 -5.73 5.47 8.04
CA GLN A 220 -5.57 5.02 6.67
C GLN A 220 -6.79 4.22 6.19
N GLY A 221 -7.36 3.38 7.07
CA GLY A 221 -8.64 2.71 6.86
C GLY A 221 -9.79 3.70 6.64
N LEU A 222 -9.86 4.77 7.44
CA LEU A 222 -10.81 5.86 7.24
C LEU A 222 -10.62 6.55 5.88
N ALA A 223 -9.38 6.79 5.46
CA ALA A 223 -9.09 7.38 4.16
C ALA A 223 -9.59 6.48 3.01
N MET A 224 -9.37 5.17 3.08
CA MET A 224 -9.85 4.23 2.06
C MET A 224 -11.38 4.10 2.06
N ALA A 225 -11.99 3.99 3.24
CA ALA A 225 -13.45 4.01 3.39
C ALA A 225 -14.07 5.30 2.82
N SER A 226 -13.42 6.45 3.04
CA SER A 226 -13.90 7.75 2.55
C SER A 226 -14.02 7.80 1.03
N ARG A 227 -13.06 7.21 0.31
CA ARG A 227 -13.06 7.14 -1.16
C ARG A 227 -14.16 6.23 -1.65
N ALA A 228 -14.27 5.03 -1.08
CA ALA A 228 -15.32 4.07 -1.43
C ALA A 228 -16.73 4.66 -1.23
N LEU A 229 -16.97 5.39 -0.13
CA LEU A 229 -18.22 6.11 0.14
C LEU A 229 -18.50 7.21 -0.89
N ARG A 230 -17.50 8.04 -1.21
CA ARG A 230 -17.65 9.16 -2.17
C ARG A 230 -17.86 8.68 -3.61
N LEU A 231 -17.27 7.55 -3.96
CA LEU A 231 -17.42 6.90 -5.25
C LEU A 231 -18.70 6.05 -5.35
N GLY A 232 -19.51 5.97 -4.28
CA GLY A 232 -20.75 5.19 -4.26
C GLY A 232 -20.52 3.67 -4.32
N ARG A 233 -19.33 3.18 -3.94
CA ARG A 233 -19.01 1.75 -3.90
C ARG A 233 -19.66 1.06 -2.70
N ILE A 234 -19.79 1.80 -1.60
CA ILE A 234 -20.45 1.38 -0.35
C ILE A 234 -21.36 2.49 0.16
N ASP A 235 -22.37 2.11 0.95
CA ASP A 235 -23.36 3.05 1.51
C ASP A 235 -22.99 3.53 2.92
N MET A 236 -22.22 2.71 3.63
CA MET A 236 -21.74 2.95 4.97
C MET A 236 -20.39 2.23 5.16
N ALA A 237 -19.56 2.73 6.06
CA ALA A 237 -18.34 2.05 6.48
C ALA A 237 -18.30 1.88 7.99
N ILE A 238 -17.82 0.73 8.44
CA ILE A 238 -17.31 0.53 9.80
C ILE A 238 -15.80 0.66 9.72
N VAL A 239 -15.24 1.66 10.40
CA VAL A 239 -13.79 1.85 10.51
C VAL A 239 -13.38 1.50 11.93
N GLY A 240 -12.55 0.47 12.07
CA GLY A 240 -12.08 -0.06 13.33
C GLY A 240 -10.58 0.13 13.56
N GLY A 241 -10.17 0.04 14.81
CA GLY A 241 -8.77 -0.09 15.20
C GLY A 241 -8.68 -1.08 16.35
N ALA A 242 -7.79 -2.07 16.23
CA ALA A 242 -7.55 -3.07 17.26
C ALA A 242 -6.06 -3.22 17.50
N SER A 243 -5.64 -3.04 18.74
CA SER A 243 -4.26 -3.22 19.17
C SER A 243 -4.25 -3.94 20.50
N PHE A 244 -3.39 -4.95 20.63
CA PHE A 244 -3.23 -5.74 21.85
C PHE A 244 -1.83 -5.49 22.42
N TYR A 245 -1.72 -5.48 23.75
CA TYR A 245 -0.44 -5.36 24.42
C TYR A 245 0.28 -6.72 24.39
N HIS A 246 1.35 -6.80 23.59
CA HIS A 246 2.20 -7.99 23.41
C HIS A 246 3.58 -7.79 24.04
N VAL A 247 4.10 -8.83 24.69
CA VAL A 247 5.51 -8.88 25.15
C VAL A 247 6.48 -8.79 23.96
N ASP A 248 6.12 -9.41 22.84
CA ASP A 248 6.88 -9.38 21.58
C ASP A 248 7.11 -7.95 21.09
N SER A 249 6.06 -7.12 21.07
CA SER A 249 6.16 -5.71 20.70
C SER A 249 7.01 -4.92 21.70
N GLN A 250 6.92 -5.21 22.99
CA GLN A 250 7.76 -4.57 24.01
C GLN A 250 9.25 -4.87 23.79
N MET A 251 9.58 -6.14 23.53
CA MET A 251 10.95 -6.56 23.24
C MET A 251 11.49 -5.88 21.97
N LEU A 252 10.66 -5.77 20.92
CA LEU A 252 11.01 -5.05 19.70
C LEU A 252 11.27 -3.56 19.96
N PHE A 253 10.36 -2.86 20.64
CA PHE A 253 10.54 -1.44 20.94
C PHE A 253 11.72 -1.19 21.88
N SER A 254 11.99 -2.09 22.83
CA SER A 254 13.19 -2.00 23.67
C SER A 254 14.48 -2.25 22.86
N SER A 255 14.48 -3.23 21.95
CA SER A 255 15.62 -3.50 21.07
C SER A 255 15.91 -2.32 20.13
N ALA A 256 14.85 -1.67 19.64
CA ALA A 256 14.92 -0.45 18.83
C ALA A 256 15.13 0.83 19.67
N GLN A 257 15.32 0.72 20.99
CA GLN A 257 15.48 1.85 21.93
C GLN A 257 14.40 2.94 21.78
N SER A 258 13.18 2.51 21.49
CA SER A 258 12.02 3.38 21.23
C SER A 258 10.96 3.31 22.33
N ALA A 259 11.08 2.37 23.27
CA ALA A 259 10.21 2.27 24.45
C ALA A 259 10.58 3.30 25.53
N SER A 260 9.63 3.68 26.37
CA SER A 260 9.89 4.54 27.54
C SER A 260 10.10 3.71 28.80
N ALA A 261 11.09 4.08 29.59
CA ALA A 261 11.27 3.57 30.96
C ALA A 261 10.58 4.45 32.01
N SER A 262 10.19 5.68 31.66
CA SER A 262 9.76 6.72 32.60
C SER A 262 8.28 7.13 32.48
N GLY A 263 7.59 6.73 31.40
CA GLY A 263 6.17 6.98 31.19
C GLY A 263 5.88 7.67 29.86
N SER A 264 4.62 8.02 29.63
CA SER A 264 4.20 8.74 28.42
C SER A 264 4.06 10.23 28.74
N CYS A 265 5.01 11.04 28.29
CA CYS A 265 5.04 12.49 28.49
C CYS A 265 5.24 13.25 27.16
N PRO A 266 4.24 13.24 26.25
CA PRO A 266 4.37 13.91 24.96
C PRO A 266 4.61 15.41 25.14
N PHE A 267 5.47 15.99 24.29
CA PHE A 267 5.92 17.40 24.31
C PHE A 267 6.78 17.84 25.51
N ASP A 268 6.98 16.98 26.51
CA ASP A 268 7.83 17.27 27.66
C ASP A 268 9.31 17.04 27.34
N GLN A 269 10.19 17.75 28.03
CA GLN A 269 11.64 17.60 27.90
C GLN A 269 12.13 16.19 28.31
N ARG A 270 11.38 15.50 29.17
CA ARG A 270 11.70 14.16 29.68
C ARG A 270 11.31 13.03 28.73
N ALA A 271 10.56 13.32 27.66
CA ALA A 271 10.17 12.34 26.65
C ALA A 271 11.38 11.48 26.25
N ASP A 272 11.30 10.16 26.44
CA ASP A 272 12.40 9.22 26.20
C ASP A 272 12.02 8.07 25.26
N GLY A 273 10.72 7.83 25.05
CA GLY A 273 10.19 6.78 24.19
C GLY A 273 8.68 6.63 24.35
N LEU A 274 8.10 5.64 23.67
CA LEU A 274 6.67 5.33 23.78
C LEU A 274 6.38 4.32 24.89
N VAL A 275 5.22 4.43 25.53
CA VAL A 275 4.64 3.34 26.33
C VAL A 275 3.61 2.62 25.47
N SER A 276 3.76 1.32 25.23
CA SER A 276 2.78 0.56 24.43
C SER A 276 1.43 0.46 25.14
N GLY A 277 0.34 0.59 24.39
CA GLY A 277 -1.02 0.43 24.88
C GLY A 277 -1.84 -0.51 24.02
N GLU A 278 -2.86 -1.12 24.63
CA GLU A 278 -3.92 -1.80 23.90
C GLU A 278 -5.14 -0.90 23.73
N GLY A 279 -5.97 -1.16 22.72
CA GLY A 279 -7.13 -0.31 22.43
C GLY A 279 -8.00 -0.86 21.31
N TYR A 280 -9.31 -0.73 21.50
CA TYR A 280 -10.33 -1.16 20.56
C TYR A 280 -11.30 -0.02 20.31
N LEU A 281 -11.37 0.46 19.08
CA LEU A 281 -12.21 1.59 18.70
C LEU A 281 -12.94 1.29 17.39
N ALA A 282 -14.17 1.77 17.26
CA ALA A 282 -14.94 1.68 16.02
C ALA A 282 -15.73 2.97 15.79
N ILE A 283 -15.79 3.41 14.55
CA ILE A 283 -16.67 4.49 14.08
C ILE A 283 -17.50 4.03 12.89
N LEU A 284 -18.74 4.51 12.79
CA LEU A 284 -19.61 4.33 11.64
C LEU A 284 -19.63 5.62 10.83
N VAL A 285 -19.41 5.51 9.52
CA VAL A 285 -19.25 6.65 8.63
C VAL A 285 -20.15 6.51 7.41
N LYS A 286 -20.80 7.61 7.03
CA LYS A 286 -21.56 7.76 5.77
C LYS A 286 -21.16 9.07 5.09
N THR A 287 -21.55 9.24 3.83
CA THR A 287 -21.59 10.61 3.26
C THR A 287 -22.57 11.44 4.08
N LEU A 288 -22.27 12.73 4.30
CA LEU A 288 -23.13 13.60 5.11
C LEU A 288 -24.56 13.66 4.55
N GLN A 289 -24.68 13.75 3.23
CA GLN A 289 -25.97 13.74 2.55
C GLN A 289 -26.77 12.46 2.85
N ARG A 290 -26.13 11.29 2.80
CA ARG A 290 -26.80 10.03 3.09
C ARG A 290 -27.19 9.91 4.56
N ALA A 291 -26.31 10.31 5.47
CA ALA A 291 -26.61 10.33 6.91
C ALA A 291 -27.85 11.19 7.21
N MET A 292 -27.93 12.39 6.62
CA MET A 292 -29.09 13.26 6.77
C MET A 292 -30.36 12.66 6.15
N ALA A 293 -30.26 12.05 4.96
CA ALA A 293 -31.39 11.40 4.29
C ALA A 293 -31.94 10.21 5.08
N ASP A 294 -31.05 9.43 5.71
CA ASP A 294 -31.39 8.29 6.55
C ASP A 294 -31.84 8.69 7.98
N GLY A 295 -31.81 9.99 8.31
CA GLY A 295 -32.13 10.49 9.66
C GLY A 295 -31.15 10.01 10.73
N ASN A 296 -29.91 9.71 10.35
CA ASN A 296 -28.89 9.28 11.31
C ASN A 296 -28.40 10.47 12.16
N PRO A 297 -28.06 10.24 13.44
CA PRO A 297 -27.36 11.26 14.22
C PRO A 297 -26.02 11.60 13.54
N VAL A 298 -25.62 12.87 13.57
CA VAL A 298 -24.32 13.31 13.06
C VAL A 298 -23.52 13.85 14.23
N LEU A 299 -22.53 13.07 14.68
CA LEU A 299 -21.68 13.41 15.82
C LEU A 299 -20.64 14.47 15.44
N ALA A 300 -20.10 14.36 14.22
CA ALA A 300 -19.16 15.32 13.65
C ALA A 300 -19.07 15.14 12.13
N VAL A 301 -18.48 16.11 11.45
CA VAL A 301 -18.32 16.12 10.00
C VAL A 301 -16.85 16.08 9.63
N ILE A 302 -16.39 15.01 8.99
CA ILE A 302 -15.04 14.94 8.42
C ILE A 302 -15.03 15.75 7.12
N ARG A 303 -14.21 16.81 7.10
CA ARG A 303 -14.12 17.78 5.99
C ARG A 303 -12.99 17.49 5.03
N GLY A 304 -11.90 16.92 5.52
CA GLY A 304 -10.71 16.66 4.73
C GLY A 304 -9.89 15.54 5.35
N ILE A 305 -9.30 14.71 4.49
CA ILE A 305 -8.34 13.68 4.86
C ILE A 305 -7.16 13.81 3.91
N GLY A 306 -5.99 14.09 4.46
CA GLY A 306 -4.75 14.12 3.71
C GLY A 306 -3.89 12.92 4.04
N VAL A 307 -3.38 12.26 3.00
CA VAL A 307 -2.51 11.09 3.10
C VAL A 307 -1.22 11.38 2.37
N SER A 308 -0.08 11.02 2.96
CA SER A 308 1.21 11.08 2.28
C SER A 308 2.15 9.96 2.74
N ALA A 309 3.29 9.85 2.07
CA ALA A 309 4.46 9.15 2.59
C ALA A 309 5.67 10.09 2.64
N ASP A 310 6.65 9.77 3.48
CA ASP A 310 7.89 10.56 3.65
C ASP A 310 8.84 10.53 2.44
N GLY A 311 8.64 9.59 1.51
CA GLY A 311 9.58 9.34 0.41
C GLY A 311 10.97 8.93 0.93
N ARG A 312 12.02 9.31 0.20
CA ARG A 312 13.39 8.85 0.46
C ARG A 312 13.96 9.44 1.75
N GLY A 313 14.20 8.59 2.76
CA GLY A 313 14.76 8.98 4.06
C GLY A 313 16.11 8.36 4.39
N LYS A 314 16.72 8.79 5.51
CA LYS A 314 17.97 8.23 6.05
C LYS A 314 17.80 6.82 6.65
N SER A 315 16.61 6.52 7.17
CA SER A 315 16.25 5.24 7.81
C SER A 315 14.75 5.00 7.65
N LEU A 316 14.30 3.75 7.80
CA LEU A 316 12.88 3.40 7.80
C LEU A 316 12.15 3.99 9.02
N TRP A 317 12.85 4.13 10.15
CA TRP A 317 12.34 4.54 11.45
C TRP A 317 12.28 6.06 11.67
N ALA A 318 13.10 6.82 10.94
CA ALA A 318 13.18 8.26 11.13
C ALA A 318 12.02 8.97 10.41
N PRO A 319 11.20 9.77 11.12
CA PRO A 319 10.15 10.56 10.51
C PRO A 319 10.72 11.77 9.74
N ARG A 320 9.93 12.32 8.82
CA ARG A 320 10.25 13.53 8.06
C ARG A 320 9.14 14.57 8.11
N ALA A 321 9.53 15.82 8.35
CA ALA A 321 8.58 16.92 8.39
C ALA A 321 7.90 17.14 7.02
N GLU A 322 8.60 16.93 5.91
CA GLU A 322 8.07 17.18 4.57
C GLU A 322 6.87 16.27 4.23
N GLY A 323 6.94 14.99 4.63
CA GLY A 323 5.84 14.05 4.49
C GLY A 323 4.63 14.48 5.33
N GLN A 324 4.87 14.82 6.60
CA GLN A 324 3.83 15.27 7.52
C GLN A 324 3.15 16.57 7.04
N VAL A 325 3.93 17.56 6.60
CA VAL A 325 3.43 18.82 6.01
C VAL A 325 2.59 18.53 4.77
N LEU A 326 3.02 17.61 3.90
CA LEU A 326 2.27 17.24 2.70
C LEU A 326 0.92 16.60 3.04
N ALA A 327 0.87 15.69 4.03
CA ALA A 327 -0.39 15.13 4.52
C ALA A 327 -1.30 16.24 5.06
N MET A 328 -0.77 17.16 5.86
CA MET A 328 -1.55 18.29 6.38
C MET A 328 -2.09 19.16 5.23
N ARG A 329 -1.25 19.61 4.28
CA ARG A 329 -1.67 20.41 3.12
C ARG A 329 -2.81 19.74 2.34
N ARG A 330 -2.66 18.46 2.02
CA ARG A 330 -3.66 17.69 1.25
C ARG A 330 -5.05 17.65 1.86
N ALA A 331 -5.14 17.68 3.20
CA ALA A 331 -6.43 17.72 3.86
C ALA A 331 -7.18 19.05 3.64
N TYR A 332 -6.46 20.12 3.27
CA TYR A 332 -7.01 21.45 3.00
C TYR A 332 -7.09 21.82 1.50
N ASP A 333 -6.43 21.07 0.60
CA ASP A 333 -6.40 21.30 -0.87
C ASP A 333 -7.78 21.44 -1.52
N GLY A 334 -8.83 20.93 -0.86
CA GLY A 334 -10.22 21.09 -1.28
C GLY A 334 -10.77 22.51 -1.22
N GLY A 335 -10.01 23.51 -0.76
CA GLY A 335 -10.48 24.88 -0.52
C GLY A 335 -10.89 25.12 0.94
N LEU A 336 -10.55 24.19 1.84
CA LEU A 336 -10.88 24.26 3.25
C LEU A 336 -9.98 25.30 3.94
N ASP A 337 -10.56 26.26 4.64
CA ASP A 337 -9.78 27.30 5.29
C ASP A 337 -9.06 26.79 6.56
N ILE A 338 -7.72 26.78 6.52
CA ILE A 338 -6.85 26.42 7.65
C ILE A 338 -6.84 27.50 8.74
N ASP A 339 -7.17 28.76 8.42
CA ASP A 339 -7.26 29.84 9.41
C ASP A 339 -8.33 29.57 10.47
N ARG A 340 -9.28 28.68 10.17
CA ARG A 340 -10.35 28.26 11.08
C ARG A 340 -9.97 27.13 12.02
N LEU A 341 -8.78 26.55 11.91
CA LEU A 341 -8.34 25.46 12.79
C LEU A 341 -8.15 25.96 14.22
N GLN A 342 -8.84 25.34 15.17
CA GLN A 342 -8.86 25.75 16.59
C GLN A 342 -8.23 24.74 17.54
N TYR A 343 -7.97 23.51 17.12
CA TYR A 343 -7.38 22.46 17.95
C TYR A 343 -6.66 21.43 17.07
N VAL A 344 -5.53 20.93 17.54
CA VAL A 344 -4.86 19.78 16.93
C VAL A 344 -4.60 18.71 17.99
N GLU A 345 -5.11 17.52 17.73
CA GLU A 345 -4.69 16.30 18.38
C GLU A 345 -3.48 15.74 17.62
N ALA A 346 -2.31 15.82 18.23
CA ALA A 346 -1.04 15.42 17.63
C ALA A 346 -0.84 13.89 17.67
N HIS A 347 0.11 13.41 16.87
CA HIS A 347 0.56 12.04 16.94
C HIS A 347 1.40 11.79 18.20
N ALA A 348 2.34 12.66 18.54
CA ALA A 348 3.10 12.81 19.79
C ALA A 348 3.21 11.55 20.66
N THR A 349 4.25 10.74 20.40
CA THR A 349 4.46 9.43 21.02
C THR A 349 5.37 9.48 22.26
N SER A 350 5.79 10.67 22.68
CA SER A 350 6.85 10.86 23.69
C SER A 350 8.22 10.38 23.20
N THR A 351 8.42 10.29 21.88
CA THR A 351 9.74 10.02 21.30
C THR A 351 10.41 11.35 20.98
N ARG A 352 11.65 11.57 21.45
CA ARG A 352 12.33 12.88 21.29
C ARG A 352 12.38 13.38 19.86
N LEU A 353 12.75 12.50 18.92
CA LEU A 353 12.84 12.85 17.50
C LEU A 353 11.46 13.00 16.85
N GLY A 354 10.50 12.13 17.19
CA GLY A 354 9.16 12.13 16.63
C GLY A 354 8.39 13.39 17.02
N ASP A 355 8.31 13.67 18.32
CA ASP A 355 7.62 14.84 18.85
C ASP A 355 8.22 16.13 18.27
N LEU A 356 9.55 16.26 18.22
CA LEU A 356 10.21 17.45 17.65
C LEU A 356 9.94 17.61 16.15
N THR A 357 9.97 16.52 15.39
CA THR A 357 9.68 16.56 13.94
C THR A 357 8.25 17.02 13.67
N GLU A 358 7.29 16.50 14.44
CA GLU A 358 5.89 16.89 14.34
C GLU A 358 5.67 18.36 14.74
N LEU A 359 6.31 18.83 15.81
CA LEU A 359 6.20 20.24 16.23
C LEU A 359 6.76 21.18 15.16
N HIS A 360 7.86 20.84 14.50
CA HIS A 360 8.37 21.61 13.36
C HIS A 360 7.42 21.60 12.15
N ALA A 361 6.86 20.44 11.80
CA ALA A 361 5.89 20.32 10.71
C ALA A 361 4.64 21.16 10.99
N LEU A 362 4.15 21.14 12.23
CA LEU A 362 3.03 21.98 12.69
C LEU A 362 3.40 23.47 12.64
N ALA A 363 4.62 23.84 13.06
CA ALA A 363 5.05 25.24 13.04
C ALA A 363 5.12 25.79 11.61
N GLU A 364 5.60 24.99 10.66
CA GLU A 364 5.60 25.33 9.24
C GLU A 364 4.19 25.54 8.72
N ILE A 365 3.29 24.56 8.89
CA ILE A 365 1.96 24.65 8.27
C ILE A 365 1.09 25.72 8.94
N LEU A 366 1.11 25.82 10.27
CA LEU A 366 0.33 26.80 11.00
C LEU A 366 0.93 28.20 10.89
N GLY A 367 2.23 28.34 10.61
CA GLY A 367 2.87 29.61 10.30
C GLY A 367 2.38 30.25 8.99
N THR A 368 1.74 29.49 8.11
CA THR A 368 1.14 30.02 6.87
C THR A 368 -0.23 30.69 7.08
N ARG A 369 -0.80 30.57 8.29
CA ARG A 369 -2.08 31.16 8.64
C ARG A 369 -2.01 32.68 8.70
N ARG A 370 -3.11 33.33 8.31
CA ARG A 370 -3.32 34.77 8.49
C ARG A 370 -3.62 35.09 9.95
N SER A 371 -4.34 34.20 10.64
CA SER A 371 -4.62 34.33 12.06
C SER A 371 -3.34 34.18 12.88
N ARG A 372 -3.14 35.10 13.83
CA ARG A 372 -2.03 35.05 14.81
C ARG A 372 -2.41 34.33 16.11
N ALA A 373 -3.65 33.85 16.22
CA ALA A 373 -4.10 33.11 17.39
C ALA A 373 -3.38 31.77 17.47
N LYS A 374 -2.76 31.47 18.63
CA LYS A 374 -2.10 30.18 18.86
C LYS A 374 -3.11 29.05 18.96
N VAL A 375 -2.79 27.90 18.37
CA VAL A 375 -3.62 26.69 18.42
C VAL A 375 -3.26 25.82 19.63
N PRO A 376 -4.22 25.40 20.47
CA PRO A 376 -3.97 24.37 21.49
C PRO A 376 -3.63 23.02 20.84
N LEU A 377 -2.58 22.37 21.35
CA LEU A 377 -2.15 21.01 20.98
C LEU A 377 -2.45 20.03 22.12
N GLY A 378 -3.01 18.86 21.79
CA GLY A 378 -3.18 17.75 22.72
C GLY A 378 -2.56 16.45 22.21
N GLY A 379 -2.32 15.52 23.12
CA GLY A 379 -1.84 14.17 22.82
C GLY A 379 -2.38 13.15 23.82
N VAL A 380 -3.41 12.41 23.40
CA VAL A 380 -4.14 11.38 24.17
C VAL A 380 -3.23 10.27 24.71
N LYS A 381 -2.07 10.07 24.07
CA LYS A 381 -1.10 9.05 24.46
C LYS A 381 -0.53 9.29 25.85
N ALA A 382 -0.59 10.51 26.37
CA ALA A 382 -0.25 10.79 27.77
C ALA A 382 -1.21 10.09 28.76
N ASN A 383 -2.47 9.91 28.37
CA ASN A 383 -3.49 9.25 29.19
C ASN A 383 -3.48 7.74 29.02
N ILE A 384 -3.40 7.24 27.78
CA ILE A 384 -3.68 5.83 27.48
C ILE A 384 -2.48 5.03 26.96
N GLY A 385 -1.31 5.65 26.87
CA GLY A 385 -0.17 5.10 26.13
C GLY A 385 -0.41 5.14 24.62
N HIS A 386 0.52 4.56 23.86
CA HIS A 386 0.40 4.45 22.43
C HIS A 386 -0.34 3.16 22.05
N THR A 387 -1.63 3.29 21.70
CA THR A 387 -2.48 2.17 21.27
C THR A 387 -2.22 1.72 19.82
N LEU A 388 -0.97 1.79 19.36
CA LEU A 388 -0.46 1.30 18.07
C LEU A 388 -1.38 1.61 16.88
N GLU A 389 -1.89 0.59 16.19
CA GLU A 389 -2.72 0.70 14.97
C GLU A 389 -4.05 1.45 15.22
N SER A 390 -4.56 1.42 16.45
CA SER A 390 -5.80 2.10 16.86
C SER A 390 -5.60 3.57 17.28
N ALA A 391 -4.35 4.02 17.44
CA ALA A 391 -4.04 5.31 18.08
C ALA A 391 -4.64 6.53 17.36
N GLY A 392 -4.71 6.49 16.03
CA GLY A 392 -5.33 7.58 15.27
C GLY A 392 -6.83 7.72 15.52
N LEU A 393 -7.57 6.61 15.70
CA LEU A 393 -8.98 6.66 16.07
C LEU A 393 -9.16 7.12 17.52
N ALA A 394 -8.25 6.79 18.44
CA ALA A 394 -8.32 7.30 19.81
C ALA A 394 -8.24 8.83 19.85
N GLY A 395 -7.34 9.41 19.04
CA GLY A 395 -7.25 10.87 18.86
C GLY A 395 -8.50 11.47 18.20
N LEU A 396 -9.06 10.80 17.19
CA LEU A 396 -10.28 11.25 16.51
C LEU A 396 -11.51 11.21 17.43
N VAL A 397 -11.71 10.13 18.19
CA VAL A 397 -12.81 10.01 19.16
C VAL A 397 -12.67 11.07 20.26
N LYS A 398 -11.46 11.29 20.80
CA LYS A 398 -11.20 12.39 21.75
C LYS A 398 -11.59 13.75 21.15
N THR A 399 -11.21 14.01 19.91
CA THR A 399 -11.50 15.29 19.23
C THR A 399 -13.00 15.49 19.00
N ILE A 400 -13.74 14.43 18.61
CA ILE A 400 -15.19 14.48 18.46
C ILE A 400 -15.87 14.71 19.81
N LEU A 401 -15.44 14.03 20.88
CA LEU A 401 -15.94 14.26 22.23
C LEU A 401 -15.68 15.70 22.68
N ALA A 402 -14.49 16.24 22.40
CA ALA A 402 -14.14 17.62 22.71
C ALA A 402 -15.02 18.65 21.99
N ILE A 403 -15.38 18.38 20.72
CA ILE A 403 -16.36 19.17 19.97
C ILE A 403 -17.74 19.10 20.64
N ASN A 404 -18.24 17.89 20.93
CA ASN A 404 -19.58 17.66 21.46
C ASN A 404 -19.76 18.24 22.87
N HIS A 405 -18.72 18.17 23.70
CA HIS A 405 -18.69 18.74 25.04
C HIS A 405 -18.17 20.18 25.08
N LYS A 406 -17.82 20.77 23.92
CA LYS A 406 -17.33 22.16 23.79
C LYS A 406 -16.18 22.45 24.76
N THR A 407 -15.27 21.48 24.93
CA THR A 407 -14.19 21.50 25.92
C THR A 407 -12.96 20.85 25.32
N ILE A 408 -11.81 21.50 25.41
CA ILE A 408 -10.50 20.92 25.06
C ILE A 408 -9.89 20.38 26.36
N PRO A 409 -9.70 19.06 26.50
CA PRO A 409 -9.11 18.47 27.70
C PRO A 409 -7.67 18.93 27.93
N GLN A 410 -7.27 19.01 29.18
CA GLN A 410 -5.88 19.25 29.57
C GLN A 410 -4.92 18.18 29.03
N GLN A 411 -3.73 18.61 28.62
CA GLN A 411 -2.58 17.76 28.42
C GLN A 411 -1.92 17.49 29.77
N ILE A 412 -1.70 16.21 30.06
CA ILE A 412 -1.07 15.75 31.31
C ILE A 412 0.39 15.38 31.07
N GLN A 413 1.14 15.16 32.16
CA GLN A 413 2.56 14.77 32.14
C GLN A 413 3.52 15.86 31.60
N ILE A 414 3.13 17.13 31.73
CA ILE A 414 3.99 18.29 31.44
C ILE A 414 4.58 18.85 32.74
N GLU A 415 5.89 18.74 32.90
CA GLU A 415 6.71 19.43 33.91
C GLU A 415 7.48 20.60 33.27
N HIS A 416 8.16 20.31 32.16
CA HIS A 416 8.93 21.29 31.39
C HIS A 416 8.77 20.99 29.90
N LEU A 417 8.26 21.94 29.13
CA LEU A 417 8.12 21.78 27.67
C LEU A 417 9.49 21.59 27.00
N ASN A 418 9.49 20.81 25.92
CA ASN A 418 10.69 20.49 25.14
C ASN A 418 11.41 21.76 24.64
N THR A 419 12.69 21.90 24.94
CA THR A 419 13.50 23.09 24.61
C THR A 419 13.96 23.14 23.14
N GLY A 420 13.65 22.12 22.35
CA GLY A 420 13.93 22.08 20.91
C GLY A 420 13.00 22.98 20.07
N ILE A 421 11.96 23.56 20.69
CA ILE A 421 11.00 24.49 20.08
C ILE A 421 10.98 25.79 20.88
N ASP A 422 10.97 26.91 20.17
CA ASP A 422 10.64 28.21 20.76
C ASP A 422 9.12 28.34 20.92
N TRP A 423 8.61 28.02 22.11
CA TRP A 423 7.18 28.02 22.43
C TRP A 423 6.57 29.43 22.46
N ASP A 424 7.37 30.47 22.66
CA ASP A 424 6.91 31.86 22.62
C ASP A 424 6.63 32.28 21.17
N ALA A 425 7.49 31.88 20.23
CA ALA A 425 7.29 32.13 18.80
C ALA A 425 6.35 31.13 18.11
N ALA A 426 6.16 29.93 18.67
CA ALA A 426 5.35 28.88 18.06
C ALA A 426 3.89 29.31 17.83
N PRO A 427 3.25 28.93 16.70
CA PRO A 427 1.85 29.25 16.41
C PRO A 427 0.86 28.37 17.20
N PHE A 428 1.33 27.72 18.26
CA PHE A 428 0.58 26.77 19.06
C PHE A 428 1.08 26.76 20.51
N TYR A 429 0.30 26.16 21.41
CA TYR A 429 0.65 25.97 22.81
C TYR A 429 0.02 24.68 23.36
N VAL A 430 0.50 24.19 24.50
CA VAL A 430 0.00 22.98 25.16
C VAL A 430 -0.88 23.39 26.36
N PRO A 431 -2.18 23.07 26.39
CA PRO A 431 -3.06 23.43 27.50
C PRO A 431 -2.84 22.47 28.68
N THR A 432 -2.46 22.98 29.85
CA THR A 432 -2.29 22.18 31.08
C THR A 432 -3.52 22.19 32.00
N THR A 433 -4.61 22.79 31.54
CA THR A 433 -5.92 22.79 32.21
C THR A 433 -7.02 22.63 31.17
N ASN A 434 -8.21 22.17 31.58
CA ASN A 434 -9.35 22.03 30.67
C ASN A 434 -9.78 23.42 30.17
N LEU A 435 -9.88 23.59 28.86
CA LEU A 435 -10.31 24.84 28.25
C LEU A 435 -11.74 24.71 27.72
N SER A 436 -12.56 25.75 27.88
CA SER A 436 -13.77 25.86 27.08
C SER A 436 -13.39 26.02 25.61
N TRP A 437 -14.05 25.29 24.71
CA TRP A 437 -13.88 25.44 23.27
C TRP A 437 -14.88 26.49 22.78
N PRO A 438 -14.47 27.75 22.57
CA PRO A 438 -15.39 28.82 22.25
C PRO A 438 -16.05 28.61 20.89
N GLU A 439 -17.24 29.17 20.73
CA GLU A 439 -17.89 29.25 19.43
C GLU A 439 -17.09 30.18 18.52
N PRO A 440 -16.76 29.77 17.27
CA PRO A 440 -16.05 30.64 16.33
C PRO A 440 -16.89 31.85 15.92
N GLU A 441 -16.23 32.97 15.60
CA GLU A 441 -16.89 34.12 14.98
C GLU A 441 -17.50 33.76 13.61
N GLY A 442 -18.63 34.37 13.24
CA GLY A 442 -19.19 34.30 11.88
C GLY A 442 -20.04 33.06 11.52
N ASP A 443 -20.76 32.47 12.48
CA ASP A 443 -21.58 31.25 12.28
C ASP A 443 -20.80 30.09 11.63
N HIS A 444 -19.58 29.88 12.12
CA HIS A 444 -18.69 28.81 11.68
C HIS A 444 -18.68 27.66 12.69
N PRO A 445 -18.69 26.37 12.26
CA PRO A 445 -18.51 25.26 13.17
C PRO A 445 -17.11 25.26 13.79
N ARG A 446 -17.02 24.74 15.03
CA ARG A 446 -15.74 24.40 15.66
C ARG A 446 -14.97 23.44 14.76
N ARG A 447 -13.65 23.65 14.62
CA ARG A 447 -12.79 22.83 13.78
C ARG A 447 -11.58 22.31 14.53
N GLY A 448 -11.45 21.00 14.59
CA GLY A 448 -10.27 20.30 15.07
C GLY A 448 -9.57 19.54 13.95
N ALA A 449 -8.34 19.09 14.21
CA ALA A 449 -7.65 18.16 13.36
C ALA A 449 -6.90 17.09 14.16
N VAL A 450 -6.60 15.97 13.51
CA VAL A 450 -5.94 14.81 14.11
C VAL A 450 -4.77 14.38 13.22
N ASN A 451 -3.59 14.27 13.82
CA ASN A 451 -2.40 13.71 13.18
C ASN A 451 -2.23 12.24 13.57
N SER A 452 -1.91 11.39 12.61
CA SER A 452 -1.31 10.08 12.88
C SER A 452 -0.20 9.77 11.90
N PHE A 453 1.02 9.63 12.41
CA PHE A 453 2.24 9.44 11.62
C PHE A 453 2.86 8.09 11.97
N GLY A 454 2.69 7.12 11.07
CA GLY A 454 3.21 5.77 11.20
C GLY A 454 4.70 5.67 10.89
N ILE A 455 5.34 4.70 11.55
CA ILE A 455 6.68 4.22 11.20
C ILE A 455 6.73 3.86 9.71
N GLY A 456 7.87 4.07 9.07
CA GLY A 456 7.98 4.00 7.62
C GLY A 456 7.61 5.32 6.93
N GLY A 457 7.16 6.33 7.69
CA GLY A 457 6.79 7.63 7.16
C GLY A 457 5.44 7.60 6.48
N LEU A 458 4.44 6.99 7.11
CA LEU A 458 3.09 6.80 6.59
C LEU A 458 2.15 7.77 7.31
N ASN A 459 1.77 8.86 6.64
CA ASN A 459 1.18 10.01 7.32
C ASN A 459 -0.29 10.21 6.95
N VAL A 460 -1.14 10.41 7.96
CA VAL A 460 -2.55 10.76 7.78
C VAL A 460 -2.90 11.98 8.65
N HIS A 461 -3.57 12.96 8.05
CA HIS A 461 -4.15 14.12 8.73
C HIS A 461 -5.65 14.18 8.46
N VAL A 462 -6.47 14.29 9.51
CA VAL A 462 -7.93 14.37 9.40
C VAL A 462 -8.43 15.68 9.96
N VAL A 463 -9.26 16.40 9.19
CA VAL A 463 -9.92 17.64 9.62
C VAL A 463 -11.39 17.37 9.91
N VAL A 464 -11.85 17.76 11.11
CA VAL A 464 -13.19 17.47 11.62
C VAL A 464 -13.88 18.74 12.12
N ASP A 465 -15.12 18.92 11.70
CA ASP A 465 -15.99 20.03 12.09
C ASP A 465 -17.13 19.56 13.00
N GLU A 466 -17.57 20.46 13.89
CA GLU A 466 -18.88 20.41 14.54
C GLU A 466 -20.01 20.32 13.51
N PHE A 467 -20.97 19.44 13.74
CA PHE A 467 -22.20 19.44 12.96
C PHE A 467 -23.17 20.53 13.45
N ARG A 468 -23.68 21.34 12.53
CA ARG A 468 -24.71 22.37 12.79
C ARG A 468 -25.89 22.14 11.86
N GLU A 469 -27.05 21.81 12.42
CA GLU A 469 -28.30 21.84 11.65
C GLU A 469 -28.63 23.29 11.29
N ARG A 470 -28.75 23.58 10.00
CA ARG A 470 -29.29 24.88 9.59
C ARG A 470 -30.79 24.90 9.91
N PRO A 471 -31.34 25.96 10.52
CA PRO A 471 -32.78 26.12 10.61
C PRO A 471 -33.35 26.09 9.20
N SER A 472 -34.26 25.14 8.95
CA SER A 472 -34.93 25.01 7.67
C SER A 472 -35.67 26.32 7.36
N VAL A 473 -35.36 26.93 6.20
CA VAL A 473 -36.26 27.93 5.62
C VAL A 473 -37.58 27.20 5.43
N LYS A 474 -38.62 27.62 6.15
CA LYS A 474 -39.98 27.07 6.04
C LYS A 474 -40.35 27.02 4.56
N GLN A 475 -40.26 25.85 3.94
CA GLN A 475 -40.83 25.62 2.63
C GLN A 475 -42.33 25.85 2.77
N SER A 476 -42.82 26.90 2.11
CA SER A 476 -44.23 27.16 1.92
C SER A 476 -44.87 25.88 1.36
N LYS A 477 -45.83 25.34 2.12
CA LYS A 477 -46.63 24.17 1.73
C LYS A 477 -47.26 24.41 0.36
N ILE A 478 -46.69 23.80 -0.68
CA ILE A 478 -47.46 23.44 -1.87
C ILE A 478 -47.99 22.04 -1.59
N ALA A 479 -49.30 21.94 -1.37
CA ALA A 479 -49.98 20.68 -1.18
C ALA A 479 -49.94 19.89 -2.50
N VAL A 480 -49.22 18.77 -2.51
CA VAL A 480 -49.38 17.73 -3.54
C VAL A 480 -50.15 16.58 -2.91
N VAL A 481 -51.34 16.35 -3.45
CA VAL A 481 -52.28 15.29 -3.08
C VAL A 481 -51.70 13.93 -3.48
N GLY A 482 -51.94 12.92 -2.64
CA GLY A 482 -51.10 11.72 -2.51
C GLY A 482 -51.25 10.60 -3.54
N LEU A 483 -50.32 9.63 -3.40
CA LEU A 483 -50.42 8.26 -3.91
C LEU A 483 -49.75 7.30 -2.88
N PRO A 484 -50.24 6.06 -2.72
CA PRO A 484 -49.77 5.11 -1.70
C PRO A 484 -48.57 4.27 -2.17
N GLY A 485 -47.70 3.94 -1.22
CA GLY A 485 -46.80 2.77 -1.16
C GLY A 485 -46.09 2.31 -2.43
N SER A 486 -44.82 2.71 -2.60
CA SER A 486 -43.84 1.98 -3.43
C SER A 486 -42.43 2.20 -2.89
N ALA A 487 -41.58 1.18 -3.04
CA ALA A 487 -40.24 1.04 -2.47
C ALA A 487 -39.38 2.30 -2.61
N ALA A 488 -38.66 2.63 -1.52
CA ALA A 488 -37.69 3.72 -1.45
C ALA A 488 -36.64 3.55 -2.56
N THR A 489 -36.79 4.33 -3.62
CA THR A 489 -35.79 4.50 -4.66
C THR A 489 -34.69 5.39 -4.09
N THR A 490 -33.49 4.83 -4.06
CA THR A 490 -32.24 5.49 -3.69
C THR A 490 -32.02 6.69 -4.61
N THR A 491 -32.12 7.91 -4.08
CA THR A 491 -31.59 9.08 -4.79
C THR A 491 -30.06 9.02 -4.69
N ASP A 492 -29.45 8.41 -5.70
CA ASP A 492 -27.99 8.35 -5.87
C ASP A 492 -27.41 9.76 -5.94
N VAL A 493 -26.39 10.01 -5.13
CA VAL A 493 -25.47 11.12 -5.38
C VAL A 493 -24.76 10.80 -6.69
N ALA A 494 -24.92 11.65 -7.70
CA ALA A 494 -24.25 11.47 -8.98
C ALA A 494 -22.73 11.28 -8.74
N PRO A 495 -22.11 10.19 -9.22
CA PRO A 495 -20.68 9.96 -9.06
C PRO A 495 -19.89 11.15 -9.62
N GLY A 496 -18.74 11.47 -9.02
CA GLY A 496 -17.82 12.45 -9.60
C GLY A 496 -17.41 12.04 -11.03
N PRO A 497 -16.95 12.99 -11.87
CA PRO A 497 -16.74 12.79 -13.30
C PRO A 497 -15.82 11.60 -13.67
N ASN A 498 -14.94 11.17 -12.75
CA ASN A 498 -13.96 10.10 -12.99
C ASN A 498 -14.32 8.75 -12.34
N ALA A 499 -15.47 8.63 -11.66
CA ALA A 499 -15.79 7.45 -10.84
C ALA A 499 -15.97 6.14 -11.63
N ARG A 500 -16.22 6.26 -12.95
CA ARG A 500 -16.35 5.15 -13.91
C ARG A 500 -15.23 5.11 -14.94
N GLU A 501 -14.21 5.95 -14.79
CA GLU A 501 -13.08 5.94 -15.72
C GLU A 501 -12.30 4.62 -15.58
N PRO A 502 -12.07 3.88 -16.68
CA PRO A 502 -11.25 2.68 -16.65
C PRO A 502 -9.80 2.99 -16.26
N ILE A 503 -9.12 2.01 -15.68
CA ILE A 503 -7.73 2.11 -15.24
C ILE A 503 -6.83 1.31 -16.19
N ALA A 504 -5.79 1.94 -16.72
CA ALA A 504 -4.76 1.30 -17.50
C ALA A 504 -3.73 0.63 -16.59
N ILE A 505 -3.40 -0.63 -16.89
CA ILE A 505 -2.17 -1.28 -16.43
C ILE A 505 -1.08 -0.87 -17.41
N VAL A 506 -0.14 -0.05 -16.97
CA VAL A 506 0.93 0.51 -17.83
C VAL A 506 2.25 -0.24 -17.72
N GLY A 507 2.46 -1.00 -16.64
CA GLY A 507 3.57 -1.93 -16.51
C GLY A 507 3.32 -3.02 -15.50
N ALA A 508 4.07 -4.12 -15.60
CA ALA A 508 3.95 -5.28 -14.74
C ALA A 508 5.30 -5.97 -14.51
N GLY A 509 5.46 -6.59 -13.34
CA GLY A 509 6.65 -7.35 -12.97
C GLY A 509 6.30 -8.43 -11.95
N CYS A 510 6.95 -9.59 -12.02
CA CYS A 510 6.60 -10.73 -11.17
C CYS A 510 7.76 -11.67 -10.86
N ILE A 511 7.63 -12.36 -9.72
CA ILE A 511 8.50 -13.46 -9.32
C ILE A 511 7.61 -14.57 -8.77
N PHE A 512 7.53 -15.67 -9.50
CA PHE A 512 6.75 -16.87 -9.17
C PHE A 512 7.63 -18.12 -9.24
N PRO A 513 7.18 -19.26 -8.70
CA PRO A 513 7.91 -20.52 -8.78
C PRO A 513 8.23 -20.86 -10.24
N GLY A 514 9.53 -20.97 -10.57
CA GLY A 514 10.01 -21.26 -11.92
C GLY A 514 10.00 -20.09 -12.92
N ALA A 515 9.65 -18.87 -12.50
CA ALA A 515 9.61 -17.70 -13.38
C ALA A 515 9.91 -16.37 -12.64
N ARG A 516 10.91 -15.61 -13.12
CA ARG A 516 11.31 -14.31 -12.50
C ARG A 516 10.98 -13.08 -13.34
N THR A 517 10.31 -13.28 -14.46
CA THR A 517 9.83 -12.20 -15.33
C THR A 517 8.44 -12.57 -15.85
N LEU A 518 7.71 -11.58 -16.36
CA LEU A 518 6.38 -11.79 -16.91
C LEU A 518 6.42 -12.73 -18.13
N GLU A 519 7.43 -12.58 -18.98
CA GLU A 519 7.65 -13.42 -20.16
C GLU A 519 7.96 -14.87 -19.76
N ALA A 520 8.86 -15.08 -18.79
CA ALA A 520 9.17 -16.41 -18.28
C ALA A 520 7.97 -17.07 -17.60
N PHE A 521 7.09 -16.27 -16.97
CA PHE A 521 5.86 -16.77 -16.38
C PHE A 521 4.87 -17.24 -17.44
N TRP A 522 4.68 -16.47 -18.51
CA TRP A 522 3.87 -16.91 -19.65
C TRP A 522 4.41 -18.19 -20.29
N GLU A 523 5.72 -18.26 -20.53
CA GLU A 523 6.37 -19.45 -21.09
C GLU A 523 6.20 -20.68 -20.17
N LEU A 524 6.27 -20.48 -18.86
CA LEU A 524 6.00 -21.53 -17.88
C LEU A 524 4.56 -22.05 -18.04
N LEU A 525 3.56 -21.17 -18.05
CA LEU A 525 2.15 -21.54 -18.19
C LEU A 525 1.89 -22.27 -19.52
N ALA A 526 2.38 -21.73 -20.63
CA ALA A 526 2.20 -22.31 -21.96
C ALA A 526 2.90 -23.67 -22.14
N SER A 527 4.07 -23.86 -21.50
CA SER A 527 4.83 -25.12 -21.62
C SER A 527 4.30 -26.26 -20.75
N GLY A 528 3.44 -25.98 -19.77
CA GLY A 528 2.95 -26.98 -18.83
C GLY A 528 4.03 -27.61 -17.95
N ARG A 529 5.17 -26.94 -17.72
CA ARG A 529 6.21 -27.42 -16.79
C ARG A 529 5.76 -27.29 -15.33
N ASP A 530 6.13 -28.24 -14.48
CA ASP A 530 5.86 -28.21 -13.03
C ASP A 530 7.06 -27.65 -12.25
N PRO A 531 7.00 -26.41 -11.72
CA PRO A 531 8.06 -25.87 -10.88
C PRO A 531 7.98 -26.33 -9.41
N LYS A 532 6.91 -27.05 -8.99
CA LYS A 532 6.68 -27.38 -7.59
C LYS A 532 7.65 -28.46 -7.11
N CYS A 533 8.39 -28.15 -6.04
CA CYS A 533 9.41 -29.01 -5.46
C CYS A 533 9.14 -29.32 -3.99
N ALA A 534 9.97 -30.17 -3.37
CA ALA A 534 10.01 -30.29 -1.92
C ALA A 534 10.54 -29.00 -1.27
N ALA A 535 10.17 -28.73 -0.03
CA ALA A 535 10.69 -27.60 0.74
C ALA A 535 12.24 -27.60 0.72
N PRO A 536 12.86 -26.49 0.30
CA PRO A 536 14.32 -26.33 0.30
C PRO A 536 14.92 -26.46 1.70
N ALA A 537 16.17 -26.92 1.76
CA ALA A 537 16.89 -27.11 3.03
C ALA A 537 17.05 -25.80 3.82
N ASP A 538 17.21 -24.66 3.14
CA ASP A 538 17.31 -23.33 3.78
C ASP A 538 15.95 -22.78 4.25
N ARG A 539 14.82 -23.43 3.97
CA ARG A 539 13.48 -23.06 4.47
C ARG A 539 13.10 -23.89 5.68
N TRP A 540 13.23 -25.21 5.56
CA TRP A 540 12.91 -26.17 6.60
C TRP A 540 14.20 -26.84 7.05
N ASP A 541 15.13 -26.02 7.54
CA ASP A 541 16.46 -26.41 7.99
C ASP A 541 16.38 -27.38 9.17
N ALA A 542 16.15 -28.63 8.80
CA ALA A 542 15.90 -29.76 9.65
C ALA A 542 17.16 -30.61 9.67
N PRO A 543 17.73 -30.91 10.85
CA PRO A 543 18.88 -31.80 10.93
C PRO A 543 18.57 -33.16 10.27
N PRO A 544 19.59 -33.90 9.77
CA PRO A 544 19.37 -35.12 8.99
C PRO A 544 18.53 -36.22 9.66
N ASP A 545 18.45 -36.22 10.99
CA ASP A 545 17.67 -37.16 11.80
C ASP A 545 16.33 -36.59 12.31
N TYR A 546 15.99 -35.36 11.92
CA TYR A 546 14.68 -34.78 12.17
C TYR A 546 13.63 -35.40 11.24
N ASP A 547 12.91 -36.40 11.77
CA ASP A 547 11.89 -37.11 11.00
C ASP A 547 10.61 -36.26 10.84
N LEU A 548 10.56 -35.50 9.76
CA LEU A 548 9.37 -34.75 9.34
C LEU A 548 8.13 -35.64 9.08
N ALA A 549 8.29 -36.97 8.92
CA ALA A 549 7.20 -37.93 8.71
C ALA A 549 6.83 -38.76 9.96
N ALA A 550 7.58 -38.65 11.06
CA ALA A 550 7.22 -39.28 12.33
C ALA A 550 5.84 -38.81 12.78
N ARG A 551 5.10 -39.67 13.49
CA ARG A 551 3.85 -39.31 14.18
C ARG A 551 4.12 -38.27 15.28
N ARG A 552 4.30 -37.03 14.84
CA ARG A 552 4.20 -35.83 15.65
C ARG A 552 2.74 -35.73 16.13
N PRO A 553 2.47 -34.94 17.18
CA PRO A 553 1.09 -34.62 17.53
C PRO A 553 0.27 -34.16 16.30
N TRP A 554 0.93 -33.52 15.32
CA TRP A 554 0.29 -32.92 14.15
C TRP A 554 1.05 -33.29 12.84
N PRO A 555 0.48 -34.12 11.96
CA PRO A 555 1.13 -34.57 10.74
C PRO A 555 1.00 -33.55 9.60
N ILE A 556 2.04 -33.44 8.77
CA ILE A 556 1.94 -32.78 7.45
C ILE A 556 1.67 -33.84 6.38
N SER A 557 0.72 -33.59 5.47
CA SER A 557 0.35 -34.56 4.42
C SER A 557 1.35 -34.60 3.26
N THR A 558 2.15 -33.54 3.08
CA THR A 558 3.18 -33.42 2.05
C THR A 558 4.25 -32.40 2.44
N ARG A 559 5.40 -32.46 1.76
CA ARG A 559 6.49 -31.47 1.86
C ARG A 559 6.65 -30.63 0.59
N ARG A 560 5.75 -30.82 -0.40
CA ARG A 560 5.83 -30.15 -1.69
C ARG A 560 5.15 -28.78 -1.63
N GLY A 561 5.60 -27.86 -2.48
CA GLY A 561 5.05 -26.53 -2.62
C GLY A 561 5.64 -25.81 -3.84
N GLY A 562 5.03 -24.68 -4.21
CA GLY A 562 5.61 -23.75 -5.18
C GLY A 562 6.65 -22.87 -4.51
N PHE A 563 7.90 -23.34 -4.41
CA PHE A 563 9.00 -22.58 -3.83
C PHE A 563 9.80 -21.83 -4.89
N ILE A 564 10.28 -20.65 -4.53
CA ILE A 564 11.25 -19.84 -5.27
C ILE A 564 12.61 -20.11 -4.63
N THR A 565 13.39 -20.98 -5.29
CA THR A 565 14.63 -21.55 -4.75
C THR A 565 15.89 -20.82 -5.21
N ASP A 566 15.77 -19.95 -6.20
CA ASP A 566 16.89 -19.41 -6.95
C ASP A 566 17.00 -17.87 -6.86
N PHE A 567 16.08 -17.19 -6.16
CA PHE A 567 16.07 -15.73 -6.04
C PHE A 567 17.36 -15.16 -5.43
N GLN A 568 17.93 -14.17 -6.12
CA GLN A 568 19.09 -13.41 -5.67
C GLN A 568 18.80 -11.92 -5.86
N PHE A 569 18.97 -11.16 -4.79
CA PHE A 569 18.69 -9.72 -4.80
C PHE A 569 19.92 -8.91 -5.23
N ASP A 570 19.75 -8.00 -6.20
CA ASP A 570 20.81 -7.06 -6.58
C ASP A 570 20.93 -5.91 -5.56
N TRP A 571 21.60 -6.21 -4.47
CA TRP A 571 21.81 -5.28 -3.37
C TRP A 571 22.58 -4.01 -3.76
N ARG A 572 23.38 -4.04 -4.84
CA ARG A 572 24.14 -2.86 -5.32
C ARG A 572 23.23 -1.84 -5.94
N ARG A 573 22.22 -2.29 -6.70
CA ARG A 573 21.19 -1.43 -7.30
C ARG A 573 20.44 -0.63 -6.23
N HIS A 574 20.06 -1.27 -5.13
CA HIS A 574 19.28 -0.66 -4.05
C HIS A 574 20.12 -0.07 -2.91
N LYS A 575 21.45 -0.16 -2.97
CA LYS A 575 22.38 0.30 -1.94
C LYS A 575 22.09 -0.31 -0.56
N LEU A 576 21.63 -1.55 -0.51
CA LEU A 576 21.46 -2.30 0.73
C LEU A 576 22.74 -3.10 1.02
N PRO A 577 23.36 -2.96 2.19
CA PRO A 577 24.54 -3.75 2.55
C PRO A 577 24.24 -5.26 2.53
N PRO A 578 25.19 -6.12 2.11
CA PRO A 578 24.98 -7.58 2.08
C PRO A 578 24.52 -8.19 3.41
N LYS A 579 25.04 -7.67 4.53
CA LYS A 579 24.63 -8.11 5.87
C LYS A 579 23.14 -7.85 6.14
N GLN A 580 22.64 -6.67 5.78
CA GLN A 580 21.22 -6.32 5.93
C GLN A 580 20.35 -7.14 4.99
N VAL A 581 20.82 -7.42 3.77
CA VAL A 581 20.12 -8.29 2.81
C VAL A 581 19.99 -9.72 3.34
N ALA A 582 21.01 -10.25 4.01
CA ALA A 582 20.98 -11.59 4.59
C ALA A 582 20.01 -11.72 5.78
N GLN A 583 19.68 -10.60 6.44
CA GLN A 583 18.83 -10.55 7.64
C GLN A 583 17.41 -10.04 7.35
N ALA A 584 17.19 -9.38 6.21
CA ALA A 584 15.90 -8.81 5.86
C ALA A 584 14.86 -9.90 5.57
N ASP A 585 13.58 -9.56 5.75
CA ASP A 585 12.48 -10.32 5.17
C ASP A 585 12.63 -10.33 3.64
N PRO A 586 12.92 -11.49 3.01
CA PRO A 586 13.25 -11.44 1.60
C PRO A 586 12.00 -11.30 0.72
N LEU A 587 10.78 -11.35 1.27
CA LEU A 587 9.58 -10.88 0.57
C LEU A 587 9.70 -9.38 0.21
N GLN A 588 10.27 -8.56 1.10
CA GLN A 588 10.51 -7.14 0.81
C GLN A 588 11.47 -6.95 -0.36
N LEU A 589 12.48 -7.81 -0.47
CA LEU A 589 13.47 -7.77 -1.53
C LEU A 589 12.88 -8.21 -2.88
N MET A 590 12.09 -9.28 -2.88
CA MET A 590 11.35 -9.74 -4.06
C MET A 590 10.37 -8.69 -4.58
N ILE A 591 9.68 -7.99 -3.67
CA ILE A 591 8.78 -6.87 -4.03
C ILE A 591 9.55 -5.72 -4.66
N LEU A 592 10.73 -5.36 -4.15
CA LEU A 592 11.55 -4.31 -4.76
C LEU A 592 11.99 -4.66 -6.17
N ASP A 593 12.45 -5.89 -6.39
CA ASP A 593 12.91 -6.37 -7.69
C ASP A 593 11.77 -6.46 -8.71
N ALA A 594 10.60 -6.96 -8.29
CA ALA A 594 9.39 -6.96 -9.12
C ALA A 594 8.87 -5.54 -9.41
N THR A 595 9.03 -4.60 -8.47
CA THR A 595 8.68 -3.19 -8.69
C THR A 595 9.61 -2.53 -9.70
N ASP A 596 10.91 -2.84 -9.64
CA ASP A 596 11.89 -2.38 -10.62
C ASP A 596 11.54 -2.86 -12.02
N ALA A 597 11.17 -4.14 -12.16
CA ALA A 597 10.69 -4.70 -13.42
C ALA A 597 9.41 -3.99 -13.91
N ALA A 598 8.43 -3.78 -13.03
CA ALA A 598 7.16 -3.13 -13.40
C ALA A 598 7.35 -1.66 -13.82
N LEU A 599 8.23 -0.90 -13.15
CA LEU A 599 8.55 0.49 -13.52
C LEU A 599 9.33 0.57 -14.82
N ALA A 600 10.30 -0.32 -15.04
CA ALA A 600 11.04 -0.40 -16.29
C ALA A 600 10.12 -0.79 -17.45
N ASP A 601 9.22 -1.73 -17.23
CA ASP A 601 8.21 -2.15 -18.20
C ASP A 601 7.24 -1.03 -18.59
N ALA A 602 6.90 -0.16 -17.63
CA ALA A 602 6.11 1.05 -17.88
C ALA A 602 6.93 2.23 -18.47
N GLY A 603 8.26 2.11 -18.58
CA GLY A 603 9.16 3.18 -19.04
C GLY A 603 9.44 4.28 -18.01
N TYR A 604 9.00 4.13 -16.75
CA TYR A 604 9.19 5.10 -15.67
C TYR A 604 10.53 4.97 -14.93
N ASP A 605 11.44 4.13 -15.43
CA ASP A 605 12.85 4.16 -15.06
C ASP A 605 13.58 5.38 -15.66
N THR A 606 13.05 5.92 -16.76
CA THR A 606 13.62 7.04 -17.52
C THR A 606 12.65 8.19 -17.75
N LYS A 607 11.35 7.91 -17.92
CA LYS A 607 10.30 8.93 -18.07
C LYS A 607 10.10 9.71 -16.76
N PRO A 608 10.06 11.06 -16.78
CA PRO A 608 9.76 11.84 -15.58
C PRO A 608 8.28 11.69 -15.18
N TYR A 609 8.01 11.72 -13.88
CA TYR A 609 6.67 11.70 -13.30
C TYR A 609 6.70 12.38 -11.92
N ASP A 610 5.55 12.88 -11.48
CA ASP A 610 5.43 13.53 -10.17
C ASP A 610 5.38 12.47 -9.06
N LYS A 611 6.53 12.27 -8.42
CA LYS A 611 6.69 11.32 -7.32
C LYS A 611 5.85 11.66 -6.09
N THR A 612 5.47 12.93 -5.93
CA THR A 612 4.60 13.30 -4.82
C THR A 612 3.20 12.71 -5.00
N ARG A 613 2.80 12.46 -6.25
CA ARG A 613 1.48 11.98 -6.66
C ARG A 613 1.43 10.48 -6.97
N VAL A 614 2.43 9.71 -6.54
CA VAL A 614 2.46 8.25 -6.68
C VAL A 614 2.22 7.56 -5.34
N GLY A 615 1.14 6.80 -5.26
CA GLY A 615 0.82 6.00 -4.08
C GLY A 615 1.24 4.54 -4.24
N VAL A 616 1.32 3.83 -3.11
CA VAL A 616 1.67 2.41 -3.06
C VAL A 616 0.63 1.65 -2.25
N VAL A 617 0.21 0.49 -2.72
CA VAL A 617 -0.59 -0.45 -1.92
C VAL A 617 -0.05 -1.86 -2.10
N VAL A 618 0.04 -2.62 -1.03
CA VAL A 618 0.54 -4.01 -1.07
C VAL A 618 -0.50 -4.97 -0.47
N GLY A 619 -0.97 -5.93 -1.26
CA GLY A 619 -1.81 -7.02 -0.79
C GLY A 619 -0.97 -8.20 -0.28
N THR A 620 -1.19 -8.63 0.97
CA THR A 620 -0.51 -9.82 1.52
C THR A 620 -1.37 -10.42 2.64
N ILE A 621 -1.11 -11.67 3.01
CA ILE A 621 -1.64 -12.21 4.27
C ILE A 621 -0.61 -11.87 5.34
N PHE A 622 -1.03 -11.27 6.45
CA PHE A 622 -0.08 -10.87 7.47
C PHE A 622 0.47 -12.11 8.18
N GLY A 623 1.80 -12.23 8.17
CA GLY A 623 2.52 -13.44 8.54
C GLY A 623 3.47 -13.86 7.42
N SER A 624 4.56 -14.53 7.78
CA SER A 624 5.57 -15.03 6.84
C SER A 624 6.51 -15.99 7.54
N ASP A 625 7.35 -16.69 6.76
CA ASP A 625 8.45 -17.48 7.31
C ASP A 625 9.36 -16.64 8.22
N PHE A 626 9.53 -15.37 7.87
CA PHE A 626 10.27 -14.40 8.67
C PHE A 626 9.61 -14.15 10.03
N CYS A 627 8.27 -14.02 10.07
CA CYS A 627 7.53 -13.88 11.32
C CYS A 627 7.67 -15.14 12.20
N GLU A 628 7.65 -16.34 11.62
CA GLU A 628 7.88 -17.57 12.40
C GLU A 628 9.28 -17.60 13.03
N GLN A 629 10.33 -17.21 12.30
CA GLN A 629 11.69 -17.09 12.85
C GLN A 629 11.76 -16.06 13.97
N LEU A 630 11.09 -14.91 13.78
CA LEU A 630 11.04 -13.86 14.78
C LEU A 630 10.38 -14.33 16.08
N GLN A 631 9.27 -15.08 15.98
CA GLN A 631 8.61 -15.71 17.12
C GLN A 631 9.53 -16.67 17.87
N MET A 632 10.34 -17.47 17.16
CA MET A 632 11.36 -18.32 17.81
C MET A 632 12.40 -17.51 18.57
N GLY A 633 12.84 -16.38 18.01
CA GLY A 633 13.73 -15.44 18.70
C GLY A 633 13.12 -14.84 19.96
N PHE A 634 11.83 -14.46 19.92
CA PHE A 634 11.13 -13.92 21.09
C PHE A 634 10.97 -14.95 22.21
N ARG A 635 10.86 -16.23 21.89
CA ARG A 635 10.70 -17.32 22.87
C ARG A 635 12.03 -17.89 23.38
N LEU A 636 13.16 -17.23 23.09
CA LEU A 636 14.47 -17.58 23.64
C LEU A 636 14.47 -17.65 25.18
N PRO A 637 13.91 -16.67 25.93
CA PRO A 637 13.87 -16.74 27.38
C PRO A 637 13.09 -17.95 27.91
N ASP A 638 11.94 -18.28 27.31
CA ASP A 638 11.16 -19.48 27.67
C ASP A 638 11.98 -20.76 27.45
N PHE A 639 12.60 -20.88 26.28
CA PHE A 639 13.40 -22.06 25.93
C PHE A 639 14.56 -22.25 26.93
N CYS A 640 15.31 -21.19 27.19
CA CYS A 640 16.45 -21.21 28.12
C CYS A 640 16.00 -21.51 29.55
N ALA A 641 14.84 -21.02 29.98
CA ALA A 641 14.28 -21.31 31.30
C ALA A 641 13.93 -22.80 31.46
N VAL A 642 13.27 -23.40 30.45
CA VAL A 642 12.93 -24.83 30.44
C VAL A 642 14.19 -25.69 30.42
N LEU A 643 15.14 -25.38 29.52
CA LEU A 643 16.43 -26.09 29.44
C LEU A 643 17.19 -26.00 30.77
N GLY A 644 17.31 -24.79 31.34
CA GLY A 644 18.00 -24.58 32.61
C GLY A 644 17.37 -25.38 33.75
N LYS A 645 16.04 -25.49 33.79
CA LYS A 645 15.35 -26.35 34.77
C LYS A 645 15.72 -27.82 34.62
N ILE A 646 15.69 -28.34 33.39
CA ILE A 646 16.03 -29.74 33.08
C ILE A 646 17.48 -30.05 33.45
N LEU A 647 18.41 -29.11 33.22
CA LEU A 647 19.83 -29.27 33.52
C LEU A 647 20.12 -29.15 35.03
N ARG A 648 19.45 -28.23 35.74
CA ARG A 648 19.54 -28.14 37.21
C ARG A 648 19.11 -29.44 37.89
N GLU A 649 18.01 -30.03 37.43
CA GLU A 649 17.51 -31.33 37.94
C GLU A 649 18.52 -32.46 37.70
N ARG A 650 19.48 -32.28 36.80
CA ARG A 650 20.59 -33.21 36.50
C ARG A 650 21.90 -32.83 37.18
N GLY A 651 21.89 -31.82 38.06
CA GLY A 651 23.07 -31.40 38.82
C GLY A 651 24.08 -30.57 38.02
N VAL A 652 23.68 -29.99 36.88
CA VAL A 652 24.55 -29.09 36.10
C VAL A 652 24.67 -27.75 36.84
N ALA A 653 25.89 -27.23 36.95
CA ALA A 653 26.16 -25.96 37.63
C ALA A 653 25.52 -24.77 36.88
N GLU A 654 25.08 -23.75 37.62
CA GLU A 654 24.44 -22.55 37.05
C GLU A 654 25.32 -21.81 36.03
N ALA A 655 26.65 -21.77 36.26
CA ALA A 655 27.58 -21.15 35.32
C ALA A 655 27.58 -21.86 33.95
N GLU A 656 27.53 -23.20 33.97
CA GLU A 656 27.43 -24.02 32.76
C GLU A 656 26.09 -23.84 32.06
N ILE A 657 25.00 -23.74 32.83
CA ILE A 657 23.66 -23.49 32.28
C ILE A 657 23.58 -22.13 31.60
N ALA A 658 24.06 -21.07 32.26
CA ALA A 658 24.05 -19.72 31.72
C ALA A 658 24.86 -19.63 30.42
N ALA A 659 26.05 -20.22 30.41
CA ALA A 659 26.93 -20.16 29.25
C ALA A 659 26.49 -21.11 28.11
N LEU A 660 25.76 -22.18 28.40
CA LEU A 660 25.06 -22.97 27.39
C LEU A 660 23.85 -22.23 26.82
N ALA A 661 23.09 -21.49 27.65
CA ALA A 661 21.97 -20.68 27.19
C ALA A 661 22.41 -19.57 26.23
N GLU A 662 23.55 -18.92 26.52
CA GLU A 662 24.19 -17.95 25.61
C GLU A 662 24.61 -18.60 24.29
N ALA A 663 25.33 -19.73 24.36
CA ALA A 663 25.76 -20.47 23.17
C ALA A 663 24.57 -20.95 22.31
N TYR A 664 23.49 -21.41 22.95
CA TYR A 664 22.26 -21.77 22.24
C TYR A 664 21.59 -20.55 21.60
N SER A 665 21.57 -19.41 22.29
CA SER A 665 20.98 -18.18 21.76
C SER A 665 21.72 -17.72 20.50
N ASP A 666 23.05 -17.76 20.50
CA ASP A 666 23.85 -17.45 19.31
C ASP A 666 23.61 -18.45 18.18
N LYS A 667 23.53 -19.75 18.52
CA LYS A 667 23.26 -20.81 17.55
C LYS A 667 21.87 -20.69 16.92
N LEU A 668 20.84 -20.36 17.70
CA LEU A 668 19.50 -20.12 17.17
C LEU A 668 19.51 -18.96 16.17
N LEU A 669 20.19 -17.85 16.47
CA LEU A 669 20.26 -16.69 15.59
C LEU A 669 21.11 -16.91 14.34
N GLU A 670 22.02 -17.89 14.34
CA GLU A 670 22.71 -18.36 13.14
C GLU A 670 21.72 -19.00 12.15
N HIS A 671 20.81 -19.84 12.63
CA HIS A 671 19.80 -20.52 11.81
C HIS A 671 18.55 -19.66 11.54
N MET A 672 18.20 -18.76 12.46
CA MET A 672 16.98 -17.93 12.44
C MET A 672 17.31 -16.46 12.70
N PRO A 673 17.93 -15.76 11.74
CA PRO A 673 18.48 -14.43 11.94
C PRO A 673 17.43 -13.30 11.99
N ALA A 674 16.14 -13.59 11.86
CA ALA A 674 15.08 -12.57 11.78
C ALA A 674 15.06 -11.56 12.95
N LEU A 675 15.45 -11.98 14.16
CA LEU A 675 15.56 -11.07 15.31
C LEU A 675 16.70 -10.04 15.18
N LEU A 676 17.68 -10.31 14.31
CA LEU A 676 18.80 -9.41 14.02
C LEU A 676 18.46 -8.41 12.89
N ASP A 677 17.25 -8.46 12.34
CA ASP A 677 16.84 -7.60 11.26
C ASP A 677 16.80 -6.12 11.68
N GLU A 678 17.59 -5.31 10.99
CA GLU A 678 17.59 -3.85 11.13
C GLU A 678 16.68 -3.17 10.10
N THR A 679 16.12 -3.95 9.16
CA THR A 679 15.43 -3.42 8.00
C THR A 679 13.93 -3.22 8.23
N GLY A 680 13.35 -3.81 9.28
CA GLY A 680 11.97 -3.61 9.72
C GLY A 680 10.97 -4.67 9.23
N GLY A 681 11.44 -5.85 8.83
CA GLY A 681 10.65 -7.01 8.37
C GLY A 681 9.59 -7.53 9.33
N PHE A 682 9.55 -7.04 10.58
CA PHE A 682 8.60 -7.50 11.59
C PHE A 682 7.19 -6.88 11.49
N THR A 683 6.98 -5.85 10.66
CA THR A 683 5.65 -5.27 10.42
C THR A 683 5.33 -5.23 8.92
N PRO A 684 4.14 -5.69 8.49
CA PRO A 684 3.70 -5.66 7.09
C PRO A 684 3.81 -4.28 6.41
N SER A 685 3.55 -3.19 7.14
CA SER A 685 3.65 -1.80 6.63
C SER A 685 4.98 -1.46 5.94
N THR A 686 6.05 -2.21 6.26
CA THR A 686 7.37 -2.05 5.68
C THR A 686 7.49 -2.55 4.25
N LEU A 687 6.61 -3.45 3.81
CA LEU A 687 6.51 -3.86 2.41
C LEU A 687 6.17 -2.64 1.53
N ALA A 688 5.18 -1.84 1.95
CA ALA A 688 4.77 -0.63 1.23
C ALA A 688 5.77 0.51 1.41
N SER A 689 6.19 0.79 2.65
CA SER A 689 7.09 1.92 2.90
C SER A 689 8.49 1.71 2.28
N ARG A 690 9.00 0.48 2.19
CA ARG A 690 10.26 0.20 1.49
C ARG A 690 10.20 0.61 0.01
N ILE A 691 9.07 0.37 -0.67
CA ILE A 691 8.86 0.88 -2.04
C ILE A 691 8.93 2.41 -2.03
N THR A 692 8.13 3.07 -1.18
CA THR A 692 8.09 4.55 -1.14
C THR A 692 9.46 5.17 -0.86
N LYS A 693 10.25 4.62 0.07
CA LYS A 693 11.59 5.14 0.40
C LYS A 693 12.60 4.88 -0.70
N THR A 694 12.52 3.72 -1.36
CA THR A 694 13.44 3.35 -2.44
C THR A 694 13.26 4.26 -3.65
N TYR A 695 12.01 4.49 -4.07
CA TYR A 695 11.68 5.24 -5.28
C TYR A 695 11.36 6.72 -5.04
N ASP A 696 11.31 7.15 -3.78
CA ASP A 696 11.04 8.53 -3.33
C ASP A 696 9.60 8.98 -3.59
N LEU A 697 8.63 8.10 -3.30
CA LEU A 697 7.21 8.30 -3.58
C LEU A 697 6.51 8.85 -2.34
N MET A 698 5.65 9.86 -2.51
CA MET A 698 4.99 10.55 -1.38
C MET A 698 3.45 10.55 -1.47
N GLY A 699 2.85 9.77 -2.36
CA GLY A 699 1.38 9.69 -2.52
C GLY A 699 0.66 8.97 -1.38
N GLY A 700 1.39 8.35 -0.46
CA GLY A 700 0.85 7.50 0.60
C GLY A 700 1.11 6.03 0.35
N ALA A 701 1.08 5.24 1.43
CA ALA A 701 1.34 3.81 1.38
C ALA A 701 0.55 3.05 2.44
N ALA A 702 0.11 1.83 2.12
CA ALA A 702 -0.52 0.91 3.07
C ALA A 702 -0.34 -0.54 2.62
N THR A 703 -0.37 -1.47 3.56
CA THR A 703 -0.59 -2.89 3.26
C THR A 703 -2.01 -3.31 3.63
N VAL A 704 -2.55 -4.28 2.89
CA VAL A 704 -3.92 -4.76 3.02
C VAL A 704 -3.93 -6.27 3.19
N ASP A 705 -4.71 -6.76 4.17
CA ASP A 705 -4.98 -8.18 4.37
C ASP A 705 -6.49 -8.45 4.32
N SER A 706 -6.89 -9.26 3.34
CA SER A 706 -8.23 -9.79 3.13
C SER A 706 -8.14 -11.31 2.86
N GLY A 707 -7.17 -11.99 3.51
CA GLY A 707 -6.88 -13.40 3.32
C GLY A 707 -6.33 -13.70 1.92
N ALA A 708 -6.76 -14.81 1.32
CA ALA A 708 -6.36 -15.15 -0.05
C ALA A 708 -6.81 -14.11 -1.10
N ALA A 709 -7.74 -13.22 -0.74
CA ALA A 709 -8.23 -12.15 -1.60
C ALA A 709 -7.43 -10.82 -1.52
N SER A 710 -6.35 -10.75 -0.74
CA SER A 710 -5.59 -9.51 -0.49
C SER A 710 -5.12 -8.78 -1.75
N SER A 711 -4.68 -9.50 -2.79
CA SER A 711 -4.22 -8.90 -4.06
C SER A 711 -5.28 -8.06 -4.76
N LEU A 712 -6.51 -8.57 -4.92
CA LEU A 712 -7.60 -7.82 -5.55
C LEU A 712 -8.22 -6.78 -4.60
N ALA A 713 -8.15 -6.98 -3.29
CA ALA A 713 -8.51 -5.94 -2.31
C ALA A 713 -7.56 -4.74 -2.40
N ALA A 714 -6.25 -4.97 -2.51
CA ALA A 714 -5.25 -3.93 -2.75
C ALA A 714 -5.49 -3.23 -4.10
N LEU A 715 -5.75 -3.99 -5.17
CA LEU A 715 -6.05 -3.44 -6.49
C LEU A 715 -7.29 -2.55 -6.49
N SER A 716 -8.38 -3.00 -5.85
CA SER A 716 -9.60 -2.20 -5.65
C SER A 716 -9.30 -0.86 -4.97
N SER A 717 -8.44 -0.88 -3.96
CA SER A 717 -8.04 0.31 -3.21
C SER A 717 -7.18 1.28 -4.03
N ALA A 718 -6.29 0.77 -4.88
CA ALA A 718 -5.52 1.59 -5.82
C ALA A 718 -6.42 2.27 -6.87
N ILE A 719 -7.39 1.53 -7.41
CA ILE A 719 -8.36 2.05 -8.37
C ILE A 719 -9.15 3.20 -7.76
N ASP A 720 -9.69 3.02 -6.55
CA ASP A 720 -10.44 4.07 -5.85
C ASP A 720 -9.57 5.31 -5.56
N THR A 721 -8.27 5.13 -5.32
CA THR A 721 -7.32 6.24 -5.11
C THR A 721 -7.05 7.04 -6.39
N LEU A 722 -6.98 6.36 -7.55
CA LEU A 722 -6.86 7.01 -8.85
C LEU A 722 -8.16 7.71 -9.26
N ALA A 723 -9.32 7.08 -9.03
CA ALA A 723 -10.63 7.60 -9.40
C ALA A 723 -11.02 8.86 -8.60
N ASP A 724 -10.63 8.93 -7.32
CA ASP A 724 -10.80 10.14 -6.49
C ASP A 724 -9.80 11.27 -6.83
N GLY A 725 -8.76 10.97 -7.62
CA GLY A 725 -7.73 11.96 -7.96
C GLY A 725 -6.78 12.27 -6.81
N SER A 726 -6.68 11.40 -5.80
CA SER A 726 -5.68 11.50 -4.72
C SER A 726 -4.25 11.25 -5.21
N CYS A 727 -4.10 10.44 -6.26
CA CYS A 727 -2.83 10.13 -6.94
C CYS A 727 -3.05 10.11 -8.46
N ASP A 728 -1.97 10.22 -9.23
CA ASP A 728 -1.98 10.15 -10.70
C ASP A 728 -1.41 8.82 -11.21
N MET A 729 -0.71 8.10 -10.32
CA MET A 729 -0.17 6.77 -10.55
C MET A 729 -0.23 5.98 -9.24
N MET A 730 -0.49 4.67 -9.35
CA MET A 730 -0.41 3.75 -8.22
C MET A 730 0.50 2.57 -8.56
N ILE A 731 1.38 2.23 -7.63
CA ILE A 731 2.09 0.94 -7.64
C ILE A 731 1.27 0.00 -6.76
N CYS A 732 0.66 -1.02 -7.37
CA CYS A 732 -0.09 -2.05 -6.68
C CYS A 732 0.73 -3.34 -6.69
N ALA A 733 1.26 -3.73 -5.54
CA ALA A 733 1.97 -4.99 -5.37
C ALA A 733 1.09 -6.00 -4.62
N ALA A 734 1.37 -7.27 -4.82
CA ALA A 734 0.90 -8.33 -3.95
C ALA A 734 2.01 -9.36 -3.77
N GLY A 735 2.12 -9.92 -2.57
CA GLY A 735 3.20 -10.83 -2.23
C GLY A 735 2.83 -11.79 -1.12
N ASN A 736 3.33 -13.01 -1.20
CA ASN A 736 3.22 -13.98 -0.11
C ASN A 736 4.46 -14.85 -0.03
N ARG A 737 4.91 -15.09 1.21
CA ARG A 737 6.03 -15.98 1.50
C ARG A 737 5.86 -16.73 2.83
N ALA A 738 4.62 -17.03 3.17
CA ALA A 738 4.31 -17.92 4.29
C ALA A 738 4.30 -19.35 3.76
N MET A 739 5.42 -20.06 3.94
CA MET A 739 5.68 -21.44 3.51
C MET A 739 6.24 -22.30 4.66
N GLY A 740 6.09 -21.83 5.91
CA GLY A 740 6.60 -22.44 7.12
C GLY A 740 5.82 -23.68 7.59
N LEU A 741 6.40 -24.39 8.56
CA LEU A 741 5.81 -25.63 9.11
C LEU A 741 4.45 -25.39 9.74
N SER A 742 4.23 -24.24 10.39
CA SER A 742 2.96 -23.92 11.06
C SER A 742 1.80 -23.76 10.08
N LEU A 743 2.06 -23.23 8.88
CA LEU A 743 1.06 -23.19 7.81
C LEU A 743 0.73 -24.60 7.32
N TYR A 744 1.74 -25.40 6.97
CA TYR A 744 1.56 -26.75 6.43
C TYR A 744 0.81 -27.66 7.42
N GLU A 745 1.11 -27.54 8.71
CA GLU A 745 0.39 -28.21 9.80
C GLU A 745 -1.09 -27.80 9.82
N SER A 746 -1.36 -26.49 9.85
CA SER A 746 -2.72 -25.95 9.87
C SER A 746 -3.54 -26.41 8.65
N MET A 747 -2.97 -26.32 7.44
CA MET A 747 -3.63 -26.75 6.22
C MET A 747 -3.85 -28.28 6.18
N SER A 748 -2.92 -29.08 6.71
CA SER A 748 -3.07 -30.54 6.78
C SER A 748 -4.23 -30.94 7.69
N LEU A 749 -4.33 -30.31 8.87
CA LEU A 749 -5.41 -30.57 9.82
C LEU A 749 -6.79 -30.12 9.29
N ARG A 750 -6.84 -29.09 8.46
CA ARG A 750 -8.08 -28.61 7.82
C ARG A 750 -8.48 -29.39 6.56
N GLY A 751 -7.59 -30.25 6.05
CA GLY A 751 -7.79 -30.93 4.77
C GLY A 751 -7.67 -30.02 3.55
N ASP A 752 -7.00 -28.88 3.70
CA ASP A 752 -6.75 -27.94 2.59
C ASP A 752 -5.45 -28.28 1.85
N LEU A 753 -4.50 -28.97 2.53
CA LEU A 753 -3.23 -29.38 1.94
C LEU A 753 -3.36 -30.72 1.20
N ALA A 754 -3.08 -30.71 -0.09
CA ALA A 754 -3.12 -31.91 -0.93
C ALA A 754 -2.14 -32.99 -0.44
N GLY A 755 -2.64 -34.22 -0.24
CA GLY A 755 -1.83 -35.39 0.12
C GLY A 755 -1.50 -36.28 -1.09
N GLY A 756 -0.47 -37.13 -0.97
CA GLY A 756 -0.15 -38.14 -1.97
C GLY A 756 0.29 -37.56 -3.32
N ASP A 757 -0.42 -37.90 -4.40
CA ASP A 757 -0.23 -37.35 -5.76
C ASP A 757 -1.22 -36.19 -6.00
N PRO A 758 -0.82 -34.93 -5.76
CA PRO A 758 -1.73 -33.78 -5.78
C PRO A 758 -2.28 -33.55 -7.19
N LYS A 759 -3.62 -33.54 -7.32
CA LYS A 759 -4.31 -33.18 -8.55
C LYS A 759 -4.56 -31.68 -8.65
N SER A 760 -4.76 -31.21 -9.87
CA SER A 760 -5.06 -29.80 -10.15
C SER A 760 -6.44 -29.41 -9.59
N PRO A 761 -6.65 -28.14 -9.23
CA PRO A 761 -8.00 -27.64 -8.97
C PRO A 761 -8.96 -27.96 -10.13
N PHE A 762 -10.23 -28.16 -9.78
CA PHE A 762 -11.28 -28.61 -10.70
C PHE A 762 -11.13 -30.03 -11.28
N ASP A 763 -10.13 -30.81 -10.87
CA ASP A 763 -10.11 -32.25 -11.12
C ASP A 763 -10.96 -33.00 -10.06
N ALA A 764 -11.73 -34.00 -10.49
CA ALA A 764 -12.62 -34.76 -9.61
C ALA A 764 -11.87 -35.53 -8.50
N ALA A 765 -10.57 -35.80 -8.67
CA ALA A 765 -9.71 -36.42 -7.68
C ALA A 765 -8.89 -35.41 -6.84
N ALA A 766 -9.16 -34.10 -6.96
CA ALA A 766 -8.54 -33.08 -6.12
C ALA A 766 -8.92 -33.23 -4.64
N THR A 767 -7.94 -33.11 -3.74
CA THR A 767 -8.10 -33.28 -2.29
C THR A 767 -7.64 -32.06 -1.49
N GLY A 768 -7.34 -30.96 -2.17
CA GLY A 768 -6.68 -29.77 -1.63
C GLY A 768 -5.72 -29.17 -2.65
N HIS A 769 -4.90 -28.21 -2.23
CA HIS A 769 -3.86 -27.61 -3.06
C HIS A 769 -2.49 -27.69 -2.40
N LEU A 770 -1.43 -27.45 -3.18
CA LEU A 770 -0.11 -27.15 -2.66
C LEU A 770 0.01 -25.63 -2.48
N PRO A 771 0.53 -25.12 -1.35
CA PRO A 771 0.81 -23.70 -1.19
C PRO A 771 1.95 -23.27 -2.11
N GLY A 772 2.00 -21.98 -2.44
CA GLY A 772 3.10 -21.36 -3.19
C GLY A 772 3.50 -20.01 -2.59
N GLU A 773 4.71 -19.58 -2.88
CA GLU A 773 5.19 -18.22 -2.63
C GLU A 773 5.29 -17.43 -3.94
N GLY A 774 5.23 -16.10 -3.87
CA GLY A 774 5.34 -15.28 -5.06
C GLY A 774 5.01 -13.82 -4.85
N VAL A 775 5.36 -13.03 -5.86
CA VAL A 775 5.14 -11.58 -5.91
C VAL A 775 4.68 -11.20 -7.30
N GLY A 776 3.67 -10.33 -7.37
CA GLY A 776 3.33 -9.61 -8.59
C GLY A 776 3.13 -8.11 -8.31
N VAL A 777 3.56 -7.28 -9.25
CA VAL A 777 3.45 -5.82 -9.19
C VAL A 777 2.87 -5.31 -10.50
N VAL A 778 1.93 -4.37 -10.41
CA VAL A 778 1.42 -3.60 -11.55
C VAL A 778 1.52 -2.10 -11.29
N VAL A 779 1.81 -1.34 -12.34
CA VAL A 779 1.75 0.13 -12.34
C VAL A 779 0.45 0.55 -13.00
N LEU A 780 -0.32 1.38 -12.31
CA LEU A 780 -1.69 1.73 -12.67
C LEU A 780 -1.82 3.24 -12.89
N ARG A 781 -2.56 3.62 -13.92
CA ARG A 781 -2.95 5.01 -14.19
C ARG A 781 -4.39 5.07 -14.68
N ARG A 782 -5.02 6.22 -14.54
CA ARG A 782 -6.26 6.53 -15.27
C ARG A 782 -6.03 6.33 -16.78
N LEU A 783 -6.97 5.70 -17.46
CA LEU A 783 -6.80 5.37 -18.88
C LEU A 783 -6.62 6.63 -19.75
N ALA A 784 -7.30 7.73 -19.42
CA ALA A 784 -7.13 8.99 -20.12
C ALA A 784 -5.70 9.53 -19.97
N ASP A 785 -5.17 9.55 -18.74
CA ASP A 785 -3.81 10.03 -18.46
C ASP A 785 -2.74 9.15 -19.12
N ALA A 786 -2.93 7.83 -19.09
CA ALA A 786 -2.03 6.89 -19.75
C ALA A 786 -1.95 7.15 -21.26
N ARG A 787 -3.11 7.37 -21.91
CA ARG A 787 -3.17 7.72 -23.34
C ARG A 787 -2.54 9.09 -23.61
N GLN A 788 -2.84 10.08 -22.78
CA GLN A 788 -2.30 11.43 -22.90
C GLN A 788 -0.77 11.43 -22.86
N ASP A 789 -0.18 10.64 -21.95
CA ASP A 789 1.26 10.60 -21.77
C ASP A 789 1.96 9.53 -22.65
N GLY A 790 1.21 8.88 -23.56
CA GLY A 790 1.74 7.87 -24.47
C GLY A 790 2.27 6.61 -23.77
N ASP A 791 1.68 6.25 -22.63
CA ASP A 791 2.03 5.02 -21.92
C ASP A 791 1.61 3.79 -22.73
N ARG A 792 2.42 2.73 -22.65
CA ARG A 792 1.99 1.40 -23.09
C ARG A 792 0.81 0.95 -22.23
N ILE A 793 -0.22 0.36 -22.84
CA ILE A 793 -1.39 -0.18 -22.13
C ILE A 793 -1.36 -1.71 -22.24
N ARG A 794 -0.96 -2.40 -21.17
CA ARG A 794 -0.94 -3.88 -21.10
C ARG A 794 -2.32 -4.48 -20.85
N GLY A 795 -3.18 -3.73 -20.18
CA GLY A 795 -4.55 -4.14 -19.90
C GLY A 795 -5.38 -2.96 -19.43
N ILE A 796 -6.70 -3.07 -19.57
CA ILE A 796 -7.65 -2.05 -19.12
C ILE A 796 -8.57 -2.69 -18.09
N ILE A 797 -8.50 -2.20 -16.86
CA ILE A 797 -9.37 -2.59 -15.77
C ILE A 797 -10.62 -1.72 -15.83
N HIS A 798 -11.79 -2.34 -16.02
CA HIS A 798 -13.07 -1.63 -16.00
C HIS A 798 -13.62 -1.46 -14.59
N ALA A 799 -13.57 -2.54 -13.80
CA ALA A 799 -14.02 -2.50 -12.42
C ALA A 799 -13.49 -3.68 -11.60
N VAL A 800 -13.47 -3.50 -10.28
CA VAL A 800 -13.34 -4.57 -9.30
C VAL A 800 -14.58 -4.52 -8.41
N GLY A 801 -15.29 -5.63 -8.31
CA GLY A 801 -16.41 -5.81 -7.38
C GLY A 801 -15.97 -6.57 -6.14
N ALA A 802 -16.42 -6.12 -4.97
CA ALA A 802 -16.12 -6.75 -3.68
C ALA A 802 -17.40 -7.32 -3.04
N GLY A 803 -17.34 -8.57 -2.61
CA GLY A 803 -18.40 -9.27 -1.90
C GLY A 803 -17.88 -9.85 -0.58
N PHE A 804 -18.78 -9.96 0.39
CA PHE A 804 -18.55 -10.74 1.59
C PHE A 804 -19.81 -11.51 1.93
N ALA A 805 -19.69 -12.80 2.22
CA ALA A 805 -20.79 -13.62 2.68
C ALA A 805 -20.30 -14.81 3.50
N ALA A 806 -21.20 -15.42 4.26
CA ALA A 806 -20.91 -16.62 5.04
C ALA A 806 -20.56 -17.84 4.16
N THR A 807 -20.94 -17.82 2.87
CA THR A 807 -20.63 -18.86 1.90
C THR A 807 -19.95 -18.29 0.65
N CYS A 808 -19.00 -19.06 0.11
CA CYS A 808 -18.20 -18.68 -1.06
C CYS A 808 -19.06 -18.34 -2.30
N ASP A 809 -20.09 -19.14 -2.57
CA ASP A 809 -20.97 -18.95 -3.74
C ASP A 809 -21.71 -17.61 -3.70
N GLU A 810 -22.21 -17.21 -2.53
CA GLU A 810 -22.87 -15.92 -2.37
C GLU A 810 -21.88 -14.76 -2.54
N ALA A 811 -20.70 -14.84 -1.89
CA ALA A 811 -19.67 -13.80 -1.99
C ALA A 811 -19.19 -13.61 -3.44
N VAL A 812 -18.95 -14.72 -4.16
CA VAL A 812 -18.54 -14.70 -5.58
C VAL A 812 -19.63 -14.08 -6.45
N ALA A 813 -20.88 -14.53 -6.32
CA ALA A 813 -21.99 -13.99 -7.12
C ALA A 813 -22.20 -12.48 -6.88
N GLN A 814 -22.10 -12.04 -5.63
CA GLN A 814 -22.16 -10.62 -5.26
C GLN A 814 -21.01 -9.83 -5.89
N SER A 815 -19.77 -10.33 -5.81
CA SER A 815 -18.59 -9.66 -6.34
C SER A 815 -18.67 -9.51 -7.87
N ILE A 816 -19.05 -10.55 -8.61
CA ILE A 816 -19.27 -10.51 -10.06
C ILE A 816 -20.37 -9.50 -10.39
N GLY A 817 -21.51 -9.57 -9.69
CA GLY A 817 -22.62 -8.66 -9.92
C GLY A 817 -22.24 -7.20 -9.70
N LYS A 818 -21.47 -6.88 -8.66
CA LYS A 818 -20.97 -5.53 -8.39
C LYS A 818 -19.96 -5.07 -9.43
N ALA A 819 -19.05 -5.95 -9.87
CA ALA A 819 -18.05 -5.64 -10.87
C ALA A 819 -18.70 -5.23 -12.21
N TYR A 820 -19.64 -6.03 -12.73
CA TYR A 820 -20.32 -5.70 -13.99
C TYR A 820 -21.37 -4.57 -13.88
N ARG A 821 -21.86 -4.24 -12.68
CA ARG A 821 -22.67 -3.02 -12.49
C ARG A 821 -21.82 -1.76 -12.54
N ALA A 822 -20.57 -1.85 -12.08
CA ALA A 822 -19.61 -0.74 -12.11
C ALA A 822 -18.90 -0.63 -13.46
N ALA A 823 -18.69 -1.75 -14.14
CA ALA A 823 -18.09 -1.81 -15.46
C ALA A 823 -19.13 -1.46 -16.53
N ASP A 824 -18.84 -0.50 -17.41
CA ASP A 824 -19.70 -0.13 -18.54
C ASP A 824 -19.51 -1.10 -19.73
N VAL A 825 -19.55 -2.41 -19.46
CA VAL A 825 -19.31 -3.50 -20.43
C VAL A 825 -20.25 -4.68 -20.19
N THR A 826 -20.55 -5.44 -21.26
CA THR A 826 -21.45 -6.59 -21.20
C THR A 826 -20.73 -7.89 -20.79
N ARG A 827 -21.41 -8.74 -20.02
CA ARG A 827 -20.90 -10.06 -19.58
C ARG A 827 -20.60 -11.05 -20.72
N ASP A 828 -21.25 -10.89 -21.87
CA ASP A 828 -21.06 -11.75 -23.05
C ASP A 828 -19.64 -11.62 -23.65
N GLY A 829 -18.98 -10.46 -23.45
CA GLY A 829 -17.60 -10.22 -23.91
C GLY A 829 -16.53 -11.00 -23.13
N THR A 830 -16.91 -11.64 -22.01
CA THR A 830 -15.98 -12.35 -21.14
C THR A 830 -15.68 -13.74 -21.67
N LEU A 831 -14.51 -13.91 -22.29
CA LEU A 831 -14.11 -15.17 -22.91
C LEU A 831 -13.25 -16.04 -22.01
N LEU A 832 -12.61 -15.44 -21.00
CA LEU A 832 -11.75 -16.12 -20.02
C LEU A 832 -12.24 -15.82 -18.60
N LEU A 833 -12.19 -16.82 -17.73
CA LEU A 833 -12.32 -16.67 -16.29
C LEU A 833 -11.13 -17.36 -15.63
N GLU A 834 -10.23 -16.57 -15.05
CA GLU A 834 -9.23 -17.08 -14.12
C GLU A 834 -9.87 -17.20 -12.72
N THR A 835 -9.93 -18.42 -12.20
CA THR A 835 -10.56 -18.73 -10.92
C THR A 835 -9.56 -18.75 -9.78
N ALA A 836 -10.06 -18.69 -8.55
CA ALA A 836 -9.24 -18.89 -7.36
C ALA A 836 -8.70 -20.32 -7.32
N GLY A 837 -9.54 -21.32 -7.65
CA GLY A 837 -9.13 -22.72 -7.82
C GLY A 837 -8.41 -23.27 -6.60
N THR A 838 -9.12 -23.40 -5.48
CA THR A 838 -8.52 -23.78 -4.19
C THR A 838 -8.22 -25.28 -4.10
N GLY A 839 -8.59 -26.09 -5.11
CA GLY A 839 -8.34 -27.53 -5.12
C GLY A 839 -9.25 -28.31 -4.16
N ARG A 840 -10.19 -27.63 -3.52
CA ARG A 840 -11.17 -28.23 -2.62
C ARG A 840 -12.49 -28.36 -3.36
N LEU A 841 -12.95 -29.59 -3.53
CA LEU A 841 -14.12 -29.91 -4.34
C LEU A 841 -15.37 -29.11 -3.93
N ASP A 842 -15.59 -28.88 -2.63
CA ASP A 842 -16.74 -28.14 -2.13
C ASP A 842 -16.66 -26.62 -2.41
N ILE A 843 -15.46 -26.04 -2.38
CA ILE A 843 -15.22 -24.63 -2.69
C ILE A 843 -15.18 -24.42 -4.21
N ASP A 844 -14.42 -25.23 -4.94
CA ASP A 844 -14.28 -25.17 -6.40
C ASP A 844 -15.65 -25.34 -7.08
N SER A 845 -16.48 -26.29 -6.62
CA SER A 845 -17.83 -26.49 -7.17
C SER A 845 -18.74 -25.28 -6.94
N ARG A 846 -18.62 -24.62 -5.78
CA ARG A 846 -19.40 -23.42 -5.43
C ARG A 846 -18.93 -22.20 -6.22
N GLU A 847 -17.63 -22.01 -6.38
CA GLU A 847 -17.06 -20.95 -7.21
C GLU A 847 -17.55 -21.08 -8.65
N VAL A 848 -17.50 -22.29 -9.23
CA VAL A 848 -17.97 -22.55 -10.59
C VAL A 848 -19.47 -22.29 -10.71
N ALA A 849 -20.29 -22.81 -9.80
CA ALA A 849 -21.73 -22.59 -9.82
C ALA A 849 -22.10 -21.09 -9.72
N ALA A 850 -21.46 -20.36 -8.80
CA ALA A 850 -21.67 -18.92 -8.65
C ALA A 850 -21.18 -18.14 -9.88
N SER A 851 -20.07 -18.56 -10.49
CA SER A 851 -19.55 -17.94 -11.70
C SER A 851 -20.46 -18.17 -12.91
N ILE A 852 -21.09 -19.34 -13.02
CA ILE A 852 -22.14 -19.59 -14.02
C ILE A 852 -23.28 -18.59 -13.81
N VAL A 853 -23.88 -18.55 -12.62
CA VAL A 853 -24.99 -17.62 -12.33
C VAL A 853 -24.59 -16.16 -12.58
N GLY A 854 -23.38 -15.77 -12.15
CA GLY A 854 -22.87 -14.42 -12.28
C GLY A 854 -22.58 -14.01 -13.72
N LEU A 855 -22.05 -14.90 -14.57
CA LEU A 855 -21.61 -14.56 -15.93
C LEU A 855 -22.65 -14.89 -17.01
N THR A 856 -23.65 -15.72 -16.70
CA THR A 856 -24.66 -16.22 -17.68
C THR A 856 -26.08 -15.77 -17.38
N ALA A 857 -26.25 -14.69 -16.62
CA ALA A 857 -27.57 -14.08 -16.41
C ALA A 857 -28.22 -13.61 -17.72
N ASP A 858 -27.42 -13.38 -18.76
CA ASP A 858 -27.85 -13.06 -20.13
C ASP A 858 -27.63 -14.24 -21.08
N ALA A 859 -28.36 -14.28 -22.20
CA ALA A 859 -28.15 -15.28 -23.25
C ALA A 859 -26.76 -15.11 -23.89
N ARG A 860 -25.89 -16.11 -23.72
CA ARG A 860 -24.51 -16.07 -24.21
C ARG A 860 -24.34 -16.72 -25.58
N LYS A 861 -23.46 -16.15 -26.40
CA LYS A 861 -23.11 -16.69 -27.73
C LYS A 861 -22.02 -17.75 -27.70
N SER A 862 -21.12 -17.68 -26.72
CA SER A 862 -19.97 -18.57 -26.58
C SER A 862 -19.72 -18.96 -25.12
N PRO A 863 -19.15 -20.17 -24.88
CA PRO A 863 -18.72 -20.58 -23.56
C PRO A 863 -17.53 -19.74 -23.08
N VAL A 864 -17.38 -19.59 -21.77
CA VAL A 864 -16.21 -18.98 -21.13
C VAL A 864 -15.17 -20.07 -20.89
N VAL A 865 -13.92 -19.80 -21.25
CA VAL A 865 -12.80 -20.66 -20.90
C VAL A 865 -12.45 -20.45 -19.44
N LEU A 866 -12.34 -21.53 -18.67
CA LEU A 866 -11.95 -21.52 -17.27
C LEU A 866 -10.48 -21.90 -17.15
N GLY A 867 -9.71 -21.02 -16.52
CA GLY A 867 -8.29 -21.20 -16.22
C GLY A 867 -8.01 -21.07 -14.73
N THR A 868 -6.86 -21.59 -14.31
CA THR A 868 -6.29 -21.36 -12.98
C THR A 868 -4.79 -21.63 -13.01
N VAL A 869 -4.01 -20.78 -12.33
CA VAL A 869 -2.56 -20.94 -12.18
C VAL A 869 -2.16 -21.88 -11.04
N VAL A 870 -3.07 -22.14 -10.09
CA VAL A 870 -2.77 -22.81 -8.81
C VAL A 870 -2.27 -24.24 -9.02
N GLY A 871 -2.84 -24.97 -9.97
CA GLY A 871 -2.39 -26.33 -10.29
C GLY A 871 -0.91 -26.38 -10.70
N GLN A 872 -0.41 -25.32 -11.33
CA GLN A 872 0.95 -25.28 -11.85
C GLN A 872 1.94 -24.72 -10.85
N ILE A 873 1.68 -23.55 -10.27
CA ILE A 873 2.64 -22.86 -9.38
C ILE A 873 2.34 -23.01 -7.88
N GLY A 874 1.25 -23.68 -7.51
CA GLY A 874 0.73 -23.68 -6.15
C GLY A 874 -0.11 -22.43 -5.83
N HIS A 875 -0.83 -22.45 -4.71
CA HIS A 875 -1.67 -21.34 -4.29
C HIS A 875 -0.82 -20.26 -3.61
N THR A 876 -0.58 -19.13 -4.28
CA THR A 876 0.28 -18.04 -3.78
C THR A 876 -0.40 -17.13 -2.75
N GLN A 877 -1.51 -17.58 -2.16
CA GLN A 877 -2.22 -16.97 -1.04
C GLN A 877 -2.57 -15.50 -1.32
N GLY A 878 -2.07 -14.55 -0.52
CA GLY A 878 -2.33 -13.12 -0.71
C GLY A 878 -1.92 -12.59 -2.09
N ALA A 879 -1.04 -13.30 -2.82
CA ALA A 879 -0.62 -12.98 -4.19
C ALA A 879 -1.41 -13.72 -5.29
N SER A 880 -2.32 -14.65 -4.97
CA SER A 880 -3.00 -15.51 -5.95
C SER A 880 -3.73 -14.71 -7.03
N GLY A 881 -4.54 -13.73 -6.66
CA GLY A 881 -5.27 -12.90 -7.63
C GLY A 881 -4.36 -12.09 -8.55
N MET A 882 -3.16 -11.71 -8.10
CA MET A 882 -2.16 -11.03 -8.95
C MET A 882 -1.49 -12.00 -9.93
N ALA A 883 -1.21 -13.24 -9.50
CA ALA A 883 -0.73 -14.29 -10.40
C ALA A 883 -1.77 -14.61 -11.50
N SER A 884 -3.04 -14.72 -11.11
CA SER A 884 -4.17 -14.89 -12.05
C SER A 884 -4.34 -13.69 -12.99
N LEU A 885 -4.18 -12.45 -12.50
CA LEU A 885 -4.18 -11.26 -13.36
C LEU A 885 -3.06 -11.32 -14.41
N MET A 886 -1.86 -11.74 -14.03
CA MET A 886 -0.72 -11.85 -14.95
C MET A 886 -0.92 -12.95 -15.99
N ALA A 887 -1.50 -14.09 -15.60
CA ALA A 887 -1.90 -15.13 -16.54
C ALA A 887 -2.96 -14.61 -17.52
N ALA A 888 -4.01 -13.94 -17.02
CA ALA A 888 -5.07 -13.37 -17.83
C ALA A 888 -4.54 -12.31 -18.82
N MET A 889 -3.63 -11.43 -18.40
CA MET A 889 -2.98 -10.46 -19.30
C MET A 889 -2.22 -11.17 -20.43
N GLY A 890 -1.42 -12.19 -20.10
CA GLY A 890 -0.72 -12.99 -21.10
C GLY A 890 -1.68 -13.68 -22.08
N SER A 891 -2.79 -14.24 -21.56
CA SER A 891 -3.79 -14.91 -22.38
C SER A 891 -4.52 -13.97 -23.33
N LEU A 892 -4.88 -12.77 -22.86
CA LEU A 892 -5.50 -11.75 -23.69
C LEU A 892 -4.52 -11.24 -24.77
N ASP A 893 -3.26 -11.01 -24.40
CA ASP A 893 -2.21 -10.56 -25.31
C ASP A 893 -1.96 -11.57 -26.43
N LYS A 894 -1.92 -12.88 -26.10
CA LYS A 894 -1.76 -13.97 -27.07
C LYS A 894 -3.06 -14.42 -27.72
N SER A 895 -4.22 -13.94 -27.24
CA SER A 895 -5.56 -14.40 -27.66
C SER A 895 -5.74 -15.92 -27.54
N GLU A 896 -5.15 -16.50 -26.50
CA GLU A 896 -5.13 -17.93 -26.23
C GLU A 896 -5.01 -18.18 -24.71
N ALA A 897 -5.81 -19.10 -24.17
CA ALA A 897 -5.69 -19.58 -22.81
C ALA A 897 -4.76 -20.81 -22.76
N PRO A 898 -3.78 -20.85 -21.83
CA PRO A 898 -2.98 -22.05 -21.61
C PRO A 898 -3.83 -23.17 -21.03
N PRO A 899 -3.41 -24.45 -21.16
CA PRO A 899 -4.08 -25.54 -20.49
C PRO A 899 -3.93 -25.42 -18.96
N VAL A 900 -5.01 -25.71 -18.23
CA VAL A 900 -4.98 -25.98 -16.79
C VAL A 900 -4.09 -27.18 -16.54
N PHE A 901 -2.99 -26.94 -15.84
CA PHE A 901 -1.94 -27.93 -15.60
C PHE A 901 -2.51 -29.19 -14.94
N GLY A 902 -2.29 -30.36 -15.56
CA GLY A 902 -2.54 -31.67 -14.93
C GLY A 902 -4.00 -32.03 -14.65
N ALA A 903 -4.99 -31.27 -15.14
CA ALA A 903 -6.39 -31.63 -15.01
C ALA A 903 -6.79 -32.72 -16.02
N THR A 904 -7.42 -33.79 -15.53
CA THR A 904 -7.79 -34.97 -16.33
C THR A 904 -9.29 -35.20 -16.38
N GLU A 905 -9.94 -35.24 -15.22
CA GLU A 905 -11.39 -35.45 -15.11
C GLU A 905 -12.04 -34.24 -14.44
N PRO A 906 -12.83 -33.42 -15.16
CA PRO A 906 -13.41 -32.20 -14.59
C PRO A 906 -14.49 -32.52 -13.54
N ILE A 907 -14.62 -31.65 -12.52
CA ILE A 907 -15.70 -31.71 -11.53
C ILE A 907 -17.11 -31.65 -12.17
N PRO A 908 -18.16 -32.16 -11.50
CA PRO A 908 -19.49 -32.31 -12.10
C PRO A 908 -20.09 -31.05 -12.76
N PRO A 909 -19.97 -29.82 -12.19
CA PRO A 909 -20.47 -28.61 -12.84
C PRO A 909 -19.80 -28.29 -14.20
N LEU A 910 -18.58 -28.79 -14.42
CA LEU A 910 -17.80 -28.62 -15.65
C LEU A 910 -17.86 -29.84 -16.58
N ALA A 911 -18.26 -31.01 -16.07
CA ALA A 911 -18.30 -32.26 -16.84
C ALA A 911 -19.43 -32.33 -17.88
N THR A 912 -20.44 -31.46 -17.79
CA THR A 912 -21.57 -31.46 -18.73
C THR A 912 -21.23 -30.70 -20.02
N ALA A 913 -21.53 -31.29 -21.18
CA ALA A 913 -21.29 -30.64 -22.48
C ALA A 913 -22.08 -29.32 -22.68
N SER A 914 -23.17 -29.15 -21.92
CA SER A 914 -24.00 -27.95 -21.87
C SER A 914 -23.49 -26.88 -20.89
N SER A 915 -22.40 -27.13 -20.16
CA SER A 915 -21.86 -26.14 -19.22
C SER A 915 -21.41 -24.89 -19.98
N PRO A 916 -21.78 -23.69 -19.53
CA PRO A 916 -21.36 -22.45 -20.15
C PRO A 916 -19.91 -22.07 -19.79
N LEU A 917 -19.29 -22.80 -18.84
CA LEU A 917 -17.87 -22.71 -18.54
C LEU A 917 -17.17 -23.98 -19.05
N ARG A 918 -15.98 -23.84 -19.62
CA ARG A 918 -15.17 -24.96 -20.13
C ARG A 918 -13.77 -24.92 -19.58
N LEU A 919 -13.35 -25.99 -18.91
CA LEU A 919 -11.98 -26.13 -18.43
C LEU A 919 -11.02 -26.19 -19.61
N ALA A 920 -9.99 -25.34 -19.63
CA ALA A 920 -8.96 -25.39 -20.65
C ALA A 920 -8.06 -26.62 -20.44
N THR A 921 -8.29 -27.74 -21.11
CA THR A 921 -7.41 -28.93 -21.01
C THR A 921 -6.32 -28.96 -22.10
N ALA A 922 -6.40 -28.05 -23.07
CA ALA A 922 -5.43 -27.81 -24.12
C ALA A 922 -5.36 -26.29 -24.40
N PRO A 923 -4.31 -25.79 -25.08
CA PRO A 923 -4.28 -24.41 -25.55
C PRO A 923 -5.59 -24.07 -26.28
N THR A 924 -6.30 -23.06 -25.79
CA THR A 924 -7.66 -22.74 -26.25
C THR A 924 -7.72 -21.31 -26.75
N ARG A 925 -8.05 -21.13 -28.04
CA ARG A 925 -8.15 -19.80 -28.65
C ARG A 925 -9.28 -18.96 -28.04
N LEU A 926 -8.98 -17.70 -27.72
CA LEU A 926 -9.93 -16.72 -27.21
C LEU A 926 -10.37 -15.80 -28.36
N ALA A 927 -11.35 -16.25 -29.16
CA ALA A 927 -11.87 -15.49 -30.29
C ALA A 927 -13.21 -14.81 -29.93
N PRO A 928 -13.35 -13.48 -30.13
CA PRO A 928 -14.63 -12.81 -29.91
C PRO A 928 -15.67 -13.29 -30.92
N ALA A 929 -16.95 -13.16 -30.56
CA ALA A 929 -18.06 -13.54 -31.43
C ALA A 929 -18.20 -12.61 -32.66
N ASP A 930 -17.73 -11.37 -32.57
CA ASP A 930 -17.62 -10.40 -33.66
C ASP A 930 -16.37 -9.50 -33.47
N ASP A 931 -15.89 -8.87 -34.55
CA ASP A 931 -14.67 -8.05 -34.53
C ASP A 931 -14.79 -6.74 -33.72
N ARG A 932 -16.00 -6.40 -33.23
CA ARG A 932 -16.27 -5.13 -32.52
C ARG A 932 -16.40 -5.31 -31.01
N SER A 933 -16.59 -6.53 -30.53
CA SER A 933 -16.77 -6.81 -29.10
C SER A 933 -15.44 -6.76 -28.35
N PRO A 934 -15.35 -6.07 -27.19
CA PRO A 934 -14.15 -6.09 -26.37
C PRO A 934 -13.92 -7.51 -25.84
N VAL A 935 -12.68 -7.99 -25.95
CA VAL A 935 -12.27 -9.28 -25.37
C VAL A 935 -11.99 -9.06 -23.88
N LEU A 936 -12.83 -9.64 -23.04
CA LEU A 936 -12.74 -9.51 -21.58
C LEU A 936 -12.29 -10.82 -20.93
N ALA A 937 -11.60 -10.68 -19.81
CA ALA A 937 -11.34 -11.73 -18.84
C ALA A 937 -11.92 -11.33 -17.48
N GLY A 938 -12.53 -12.30 -16.81
CA GLY A 938 -12.88 -12.22 -15.39
C GLY A 938 -11.75 -12.83 -14.55
N ILE A 939 -11.45 -12.24 -13.39
CA ILE A 939 -10.53 -12.84 -12.42
C ILE A 939 -11.24 -12.90 -11.06
N ASN A 940 -11.40 -14.10 -10.50
CA ASN A 940 -11.88 -14.29 -9.14
C ASN A 940 -10.71 -14.38 -8.16
N SER A 941 -10.87 -13.77 -6.99
CA SER A 941 -9.99 -13.96 -5.85
C SER A 941 -10.83 -14.12 -4.60
N ILE A 942 -10.69 -15.26 -3.92
CA ILE A 942 -11.63 -15.71 -2.89
C ILE A 942 -10.84 -16.12 -1.66
N ASP A 943 -11.33 -15.70 -0.50
CA ASP A 943 -10.92 -16.19 0.79
C ASP A 943 -12.01 -17.10 1.40
N PRO A 944 -11.66 -18.29 1.93
CA PRO A 944 -12.64 -19.21 2.52
C PRO A 944 -13.43 -18.64 3.70
N LEU A 945 -12.98 -17.57 4.35
CA LEU A 945 -13.69 -16.89 5.45
C LEU A 945 -14.66 -15.81 4.97
N GLY A 946 -14.92 -15.74 3.66
CA GLY A 946 -16.10 -15.09 3.10
C GLY A 946 -15.83 -13.92 2.16
N ALA A 947 -14.59 -13.40 2.10
CA ALA A 947 -14.26 -12.30 1.20
C ALA A 947 -14.08 -12.81 -0.25
N ALA A 948 -14.68 -12.12 -1.22
CA ALA A 948 -14.50 -12.42 -2.64
C ALA A 948 -14.41 -11.14 -3.46
N TYR A 949 -13.53 -11.13 -4.45
CA TYR A 949 -13.36 -10.03 -5.39
C TYR A 949 -13.40 -10.56 -6.82
N HIS A 950 -14.03 -9.79 -7.71
CA HIS A 950 -14.06 -10.07 -9.14
C HIS A 950 -13.54 -8.87 -9.93
N LEU A 951 -12.52 -9.09 -10.75
CA LEU A 951 -11.95 -8.09 -11.65
C LEU A 951 -12.46 -8.31 -13.08
N VAL A 952 -12.87 -7.23 -13.74
CA VAL A 952 -13.19 -7.22 -15.18
C VAL A 952 -12.04 -6.54 -15.93
N LEU A 953 -11.29 -7.35 -16.68
CA LEU A 953 -10.10 -6.95 -17.43
C LEU A 953 -10.38 -7.03 -18.93
N GLN A 954 -9.99 -5.99 -19.66
CA GLN A 954 -9.97 -5.98 -21.12
C GLN A 954 -8.51 -6.07 -21.61
N ARG A 955 -8.33 -6.70 -22.78
CA ARG A 955 -7.05 -6.70 -23.51
C ARG A 955 -6.49 -5.29 -23.68
N GLY A 956 -5.18 -5.15 -23.53
CA GLY A 956 -4.46 -3.91 -23.86
C GLY A 956 -4.63 -3.49 -25.32
N VAL A 957 -4.37 -2.21 -25.60
CA VAL A 957 -4.34 -1.65 -26.95
C VAL A 957 -2.99 -0.98 -27.16
N GLU A 958 -2.35 -1.24 -28.29
CA GLU A 958 -1.20 -0.43 -28.70
C GLU A 958 -1.70 1.00 -28.94
N VAL A 959 -1.15 1.95 -28.18
CA VAL A 959 -1.37 3.36 -28.48
C VAL A 959 -0.62 3.62 -29.77
N ALA A 960 -1.36 3.74 -30.88
CA ALA A 960 -0.77 4.14 -32.15
C ALA A 960 0.02 5.43 -31.90
N THR A 961 1.35 5.38 -32.08
CA THR A 961 2.10 6.62 -32.32
C THR A 961 1.37 7.31 -33.45
N ALA A 962 0.94 8.55 -33.25
CA ALA A 962 0.11 9.27 -34.21
C ALA A 962 0.85 9.37 -35.56
N VAL A 963 0.67 8.36 -36.41
CA VAL A 963 0.87 8.45 -37.84
C VAL A 963 -0.42 9.07 -38.33
N SER A 964 -0.31 10.27 -38.87
CA SER A 964 -1.38 10.97 -39.58
C SER A 964 -1.90 10.06 -40.70
N GLU A 965 -2.90 9.23 -40.41
CA GLU A 965 -3.65 8.51 -41.42
C GLU A 965 -4.58 9.50 -42.13
N THR A 966 -4.18 9.89 -43.34
CA THR A 966 -5.05 10.55 -44.30
C THR A 966 -6.23 9.63 -44.63
N PRO A 967 -7.49 10.06 -44.46
CA PRO A 967 -8.63 9.22 -44.81
C PRO A 967 -8.81 9.15 -46.34
N PRO A 968 -9.45 8.08 -46.87
CA PRO A 968 -9.65 7.92 -48.31
C PRO A 968 -10.65 8.94 -48.83
N ALA A 969 -10.33 9.54 -49.98
CA ALA A 969 -11.27 10.36 -50.75
C ALA A 969 -12.34 9.45 -51.37
N ASP A 970 -13.59 9.55 -50.92
CA ASP A 970 -14.72 9.88 -51.79
C ASP A 970 -16.09 9.86 -51.11
N SER A 971 -16.96 10.72 -51.66
CA SER A 971 -18.42 10.83 -51.49
C SER A 971 -18.95 11.56 -50.25
N ILE A 972 -19.34 12.82 -50.44
CA ILE A 972 -20.75 13.24 -50.60
C ILE A 972 -20.80 14.77 -50.84
N GLN A 973 -21.44 15.16 -51.94
CA GLN A 973 -21.80 16.53 -52.29
C GLN A 973 -22.93 17.03 -51.38
N HIS A 974 -22.82 18.26 -50.84
CA HIS A 974 -23.90 19.27 -50.89
C HIS A 974 -23.44 20.66 -50.41
N SER A 975 -23.35 21.58 -51.38
CA SER A 975 -23.84 22.99 -51.40
C SER A 975 -23.75 23.89 -50.15
N ALA A 976 -22.66 24.66 -50.11
CA ALA A 976 -22.57 26.13 -49.96
C ALA A 976 -23.54 26.90 -49.04
N ALA A 977 -23.01 27.38 -47.91
CA ALA A 977 -23.12 28.77 -47.44
C ALA A 977 -22.02 29.08 -46.40
N GLU A 978 -21.10 29.99 -46.74
CA GLU A 978 -20.09 30.64 -45.86
C GLU A 978 -20.65 31.99 -45.32
N PRO A 979 -19.98 32.75 -44.41
CA PRO A 979 -18.71 32.51 -43.66
C PRO A 979 -18.73 32.88 -42.15
N SER A 980 -17.78 32.37 -41.35
CA SER A 980 -16.80 33.19 -40.59
C SER A 980 -15.77 32.31 -39.89
N GLU A 981 -14.51 32.39 -40.32
CA GLU A 981 -13.36 31.71 -39.74
C GLU A 981 -12.86 32.42 -38.47
N ALA A 982 -12.78 31.69 -37.36
CA ALA A 982 -11.89 31.98 -36.23
C ALA A 982 -11.69 30.72 -35.37
N GLU A 983 -11.09 29.67 -35.93
CA GLU A 983 -10.45 28.61 -35.14
C GLU A 983 -9.08 28.30 -35.75
N THR A 984 -8.06 28.89 -35.14
CA THR A 984 -6.65 28.58 -35.40
C THR A 984 -6.38 27.11 -35.12
N ARG A 985 -6.10 26.37 -36.18
CA ARG A 985 -5.37 25.09 -36.16
C ARG A 985 -4.16 25.22 -35.23
N ILE A 986 -4.01 24.28 -34.31
CA ILE A 986 -2.72 24.00 -33.69
C ILE A 986 -1.88 23.34 -34.80
N GLU A 987 -1.10 24.16 -35.50
CA GLU A 987 -0.04 23.65 -36.38
C GLU A 987 1.01 22.94 -35.53
N THR A 988 1.36 21.73 -35.95
CA THR A 988 2.57 21.02 -35.55
C THR A 988 3.76 21.99 -35.61
N PRO A 989 4.63 22.07 -34.59
CA PRO A 989 5.74 23.01 -34.62
C PRO A 989 6.60 22.78 -35.87
N PRO A 990 7.08 23.84 -36.55
CA PRO A 990 7.94 23.68 -37.71
C PRO A 990 9.17 22.87 -37.29
N SER A 991 9.52 21.85 -38.09
CA SER A 991 10.73 21.05 -37.88
C SER A 991 11.93 21.99 -37.80
N THR A 992 12.62 22.03 -36.65
CA THR A 992 13.86 22.79 -36.52
C THR A 992 14.82 22.40 -37.66
N PRO A 993 15.52 23.36 -38.29
CA PRO A 993 16.35 23.11 -39.47
C PRO A 993 17.64 22.34 -39.15
N TRP A 994 17.76 21.80 -37.94
CA TRP A 994 18.89 21.03 -37.44
C TRP A 994 18.47 20.02 -36.37
N ARG A 995 19.28 18.98 -36.19
CA ARG A 995 19.14 17.92 -35.19
C ARG A 995 20.46 17.70 -34.44
N ILE A 996 20.36 17.33 -33.16
CA ILE A 996 21.53 16.96 -32.35
C ILE A 996 21.68 15.44 -32.38
N VAL A 997 22.74 14.96 -33.03
CA VAL A 997 23.11 13.54 -33.05
C VAL A 997 24.07 13.25 -31.92
N ARG A 998 23.86 12.15 -31.20
CA ARG A 998 24.61 11.77 -30.00
C ARG A 998 25.15 10.34 -30.14
N ILE A 999 26.45 10.16 -29.90
CA ILE A 999 27.13 8.87 -29.91
C ILE A 999 27.95 8.75 -28.63
N GLY A 1000 27.71 7.71 -27.83
CA GLY A 1000 28.44 7.45 -26.58
C GLY A 1000 29.19 6.12 -26.65
N ALA A 1001 30.37 6.05 -26.04
CA ALA A 1001 31.25 4.89 -26.04
C ALA A 1001 32.00 4.73 -24.71
N ALA A 1002 32.55 3.54 -24.47
CA ALA A 1002 33.40 3.27 -23.30
C ALA A 1002 34.81 3.86 -23.46
N THR A 1003 35.33 3.90 -24.68
CA THR A 1003 36.67 4.43 -25.01
C THR A 1003 36.61 5.39 -26.21
N ILE A 1004 37.67 6.18 -26.38
CA ILE A 1004 37.78 7.11 -27.51
C ILE A 1004 37.94 6.37 -28.85
N ASP A 1005 38.62 5.23 -28.87
CA ASP A 1005 38.79 4.41 -30.07
C ASP A 1005 37.47 3.78 -30.52
N GLU A 1006 36.65 3.33 -29.56
CA GLU A 1006 35.30 2.86 -29.83
C GLU A 1006 34.41 4.00 -30.34
N LEU A 1007 34.56 5.21 -29.80
CA LEU A 1007 33.84 6.39 -30.27
C LEU A 1007 34.17 6.72 -31.73
N VAL A 1008 35.45 6.64 -32.11
CA VAL A 1008 35.92 6.85 -33.50
C VAL A 1008 35.36 5.78 -34.45
N ARG A 1009 35.35 4.52 -34.02
CA ARG A 1009 34.75 3.41 -34.79
C ARG A 1009 33.25 3.66 -35.03
N LEU A 1010 32.50 3.98 -33.97
CA LEU A 1010 31.08 4.26 -34.05
C LEU A 1010 30.77 5.50 -34.91
N ALA A 1011 31.61 6.54 -34.84
CA ALA A 1011 31.46 7.71 -35.71
C ALA A 1011 31.67 7.35 -37.20
N THR A 1012 32.61 6.45 -37.50
CA THR A 1012 32.87 5.95 -38.85
C THR A 1012 31.69 5.14 -39.39
N GLU A 1013 31.13 4.25 -38.57
CA GLU A 1013 29.94 3.47 -38.89
C GLU A 1013 28.72 4.37 -39.10
N ALA A 1014 28.53 5.36 -38.23
CA ALA A 1014 27.45 6.33 -38.35
C ALA A 1014 27.58 7.21 -39.61
N ALA A 1015 28.80 7.50 -40.08
CA ALA A 1015 28.99 8.25 -41.32
C ALA A 1015 28.48 7.48 -42.55
N ALA A 1016 28.66 6.15 -42.55
CA ALA A 1016 28.17 5.28 -43.62
C ALA A 1016 26.64 5.26 -43.70
N ASP A 1017 25.95 5.39 -42.56
CA ASP A 1017 24.49 5.37 -42.45
C ASP A 1017 23.89 6.66 -41.87
N ALA A 1018 24.41 7.80 -42.33
CA ALA A 1018 24.02 9.11 -41.78
C ALA A 1018 22.51 9.41 -41.91
N GLU A 1019 21.81 8.84 -42.89
CA GLU A 1019 20.36 9.04 -43.07
C GLU A 1019 19.57 8.44 -41.90
N GLN A 1020 19.86 7.19 -41.51
CA GLN A 1020 19.18 6.55 -40.40
C GLN A 1020 19.53 7.22 -39.06
N TRP A 1021 20.79 7.61 -38.88
CA TRP A 1021 21.23 8.33 -37.68
C TRP A 1021 20.61 9.72 -37.55
N PHE A 1022 20.45 10.44 -38.67
CA PHE A 1022 19.75 11.72 -38.69
C PHE A 1022 18.27 11.55 -38.37
N ALA A 1023 17.61 10.52 -38.92
CA ALA A 1023 16.20 10.22 -38.70
C ALA A 1023 15.86 10.00 -37.22
N ARG A 1024 16.74 9.33 -36.46
CA ARG A 1024 16.54 8.98 -35.04
C ARG A 1024 17.21 9.92 -34.02
N ALA A 1025 17.80 11.03 -34.47
CA ALA A 1025 18.63 11.91 -33.62
C ALA A 1025 17.92 12.40 -32.34
N GLU A 1026 16.60 12.62 -32.41
CA GLU A 1026 15.78 13.14 -31.32
C GLU A 1026 15.42 12.10 -30.25
N THR A 1027 15.50 10.80 -30.55
CA THR A 1027 15.19 9.72 -29.62
C THR A 1027 16.43 9.19 -28.89
N VAL A 1028 17.63 9.43 -29.43
CA VAL A 1028 18.88 8.94 -28.83
C VAL A 1028 19.37 9.85 -27.69
N ARG A 1029 19.72 9.26 -26.55
CA ARG A 1029 20.32 9.90 -25.36
C ARG A 1029 21.61 9.17 -24.97
N PHE A 1030 22.52 9.86 -24.26
CA PHE A 1030 23.72 9.23 -23.72
C PHE A 1030 23.37 8.30 -22.57
N ALA A 1031 23.92 7.08 -22.57
CA ALA A 1031 23.78 6.17 -21.43
C ALA A 1031 24.76 6.54 -20.30
N PRO A 1032 24.43 6.28 -19.01
CA PRO A 1032 25.31 6.57 -17.88
C PRO A 1032 26.68 5.88 -17.93
N LYS A 1033 26.77 4.72 -18.59
CA LYS A 1033 28.00 3.90 -18.73
C LYS A 1033 28.90 4.33 -19.91
N GLN A 1034 28.58 5.41 -20.62
CA GLN A 1034 29.31 5.91 -21.79
C GLN A 1034 30.07 7.20 -21.45
N PRO A 1035 31.31 7.10 -20.92
CA PRO A 1035 32.11 8.26 -20.53
C PRO A 1035 32.58 9.07 -21.74
N CYS A 1036 32.94 8.44 -22.87
CA CYS A 1036 33.35 9.13 -24.09
C CYS A 1036 32.11 9.51 -24.91
N ARG A 1037 31.94 10.81 -25.21
CA ARG A 1037 30.73 11.35 -25.84
C ARG A 1037 31.08 12.18 -27.06
N LEU A 1038 30.32 11.97 -28.12
CA LEU A 1038 30.31 12.77 -29.34
C LEU A 1038 28.89 13.32 -29.53
N ALA A 1039 28.77 14.65 -29.63
CA ALA A 1039 27.54 15.34 -29.98
C ALA A 1039 27.79 16.21 -31.23
N LEU A 1040 26.88 16.14 -32.21
CA LEU A 1040 26.98 16.92 -33.43
C LEU A 1040 25.66 17.64 -33.70
N VAL A 1041 25.70 18.91 -34.09
CA VAL A 1041 24.54 19.60 -34.65
C VAL A 1041 24.59 19.44 -36.16
N ALA A 1042 23.58 18.85 -36.78
CA ALA A 1042 23.54 18.65 -38.24
C ALA A 1042 22.23 19.17 -38.82
N ARG A 1043 22.27 19.75 -40.03
CA ARG A 1043 21.08 20.28 -40.71
C ARG A 1043 20.33 19.25 -41.54
N ASP A 1044 21.06 18.30 -42.09
CA ASP A 1044 20.55 17.18 -42.87
C ASP A 1044 21.53 16.00 -42.77
N ALA A 1045 21.20 14.88 -43.43
CA ALA A 1045 22.04 13.69 -43.44
C ALA A 1045 23.41 13.90 -44.12
N ALA A 1046 23.53 14.83 -45.09
CA ALA A 1046 24.79 15.12 -45.77
C ALA A 1046 25.74 15.93 -44.88
N ASP A 1047 25.22 16.94 -44.19
CA ASP A 1047 25.92 17.73 -43.16
C ASP A 1047 26.36 16.81 -42.02
N LEU A 1048 25.49 15.89 -41.59
CA LEU A 1048 25.84 14.88 -40.58
C LEU A 1048 26.98 13.97 -41.06
N ARG A 1049 26.92 13.46 -42.30
CA ARG A 1049 27.98 12.59 -42.86
C ARG A 1049 29.33 13.29 -42.90
N ALA A 1050 29.35 14.56 -43.32
CA ALA A 1050 30.58 15.36 -43.34
C ALA A 1050 31.15 15.55 -41.93
N LYS A 1051 30.31 15.90 -40.96
CA LYS A 1051 30.69 16.11 -39.56
C LYS A 1051 31.14 14.83 -38.85
N LEU A 1052 30.52 13.68 -39.14
CA LEU A 1052 30.93 12.37 -38.63
C LEU A 1052 32.26 11.91 -39.23
N THR A 1053 32.50 12.20 -40.51
CA THR A 1053 33.80 11.95 -41.16
C THR A 1053 34.91 12.81 -40.54
N LEU A 1054 34.60 14.06 -40.21
CA LEU A 1054 35.52 14.93 -39.48
C LEU A 1054 35.79 14.40 -38.06
N ALA A 1055 34.76 13.92 -37.37
CA ALA A 1055 34.86 13.34 -36.03
C ALA A 1055 35.71 12.07 -36.03
N SER A 1056 35.51 11.16 -36.99
CA SER A 1056 36.28 9.89 -37.05
C SER A 1056 37.78 10.13 -37.27
N GLN A 1057 38.16 11.21 -37.96
CA GLN A 1057 39.57 11.54 -38.20
C GLN A 1057 40.24 12.24 -37.00
N HIS A 1058 39.47 12.93 -36.15
CA HIS A 1058 40.04 13.91 -35.22
C HIS A 1058 39.54 13.84 -33.77
N ALA A 1059 38.53 13.02 -33.43
CA ALA A 1059 37.95 12.95 -32.07
C ALA A 1059 38.96 12.56 -30.98
N GLY A 1060 40.02 11.80 -31.30
CA GLY A 1060 41.10 11.44 -30.38
C GLY A 1060 42.32 12.37 -30.38
N THR A 1061 42.24 13.55 -31.01
CA THR A 1061 43.39 14.45 -31.20
C THR A 1061 43.25 15.75 -30.38
N SER A 1062 44.32 16.54 -30.27
CA SER A 1062 44.31 17.86 -29.62
C SER A 1062 43.53 18.96 -30.37
N LYS A 1063 42.74 18.60 -31.41
CA LYS A 1063 42.02 19.54 -32.30
C LYS A 1063 40.58 19.84 -31.86
N ALA A 1064 40.25 19.73 -30.58
CA ALA A 1064 38.88 19.97 -30.07
C ALA A 1064 38.29 21.33 -30.46
N ALA A 1065 39.11 22.40 -30.48
CA ALA A 1065 38.66 23.74 -30.88
C ALA A 1065 38.28 23.84 -32.37
N MET A 1066 38.90 23.04 -33.25
CA MET A 1066 38.55 22.98 -34.66
C MET A 1066 37.26 22.19 -34.88
N LEU A 1067 37.07 21.09 -34.14
CA LEU A 1067 35.83 20.32 -34.14
C LEU A 1067 34.64 21.17 -33.66
N ALA A 1068 34.80 21.91 -32.56
CA ALA A 1068 33.74 22.77 -32.02
C ALA A 1068 33.31 23.89 -32.99
N ARG A 1069 34.24 24.44 -33.78
CA ARG A 1069 33.93 25.41 -34.85
C ARG A 1069 33.11 24.83 -36.01
N ASN A 1070 33.03 23.50 -36.10
CA ASN A 1070 32.24 22.76 -37.09
C ASN A 1070 31.04 22.06 -36.43
N ASP A 1071 30.60 22.52 -35.26
CA ASP A 1071 29.50 21.95 -34.47
C ASP A 1071 29.70 20.48 -34.07
N VAL A 1072 30.96 20.04 -33.93
CA VAL A 1072 31.33 18.71 -33.48
C VAL A 1072 31.94 18.79 -32.09
N PHE A 1073 31.28 18.20 -31.11
CA PHE A 1073 31.66 18.26 -29.71
C PHE A 1073 32.04 16.88 -29.19
N VAL A 1074 33.31 16.74 -28.80
CA VAL A 1074 33.84 15.51 -28.21
C VAL A 1074 34.26 15.80 -26.77
N GLY A 1075 33.88 14.94 -25.83
CA GLY A 1075 34.25 15.11 -24.44
C GLY A 1075 34.18 13.81 -23.64
N GLN A 1076 34.81 13.82 -22.47
CA GLN A 1076 34.73 12.73 -21.50
C GLN A 1076 33.94 13.20 -20.28
N ALA A 1077 32.86 12.49 -19.95
CA ALA A 1077 32.00 12.82 -18.81
C ALA A 1077 32.51 12.13 -17.52
N ASP A 1078 32.59 12.90 -16.43
CA ASP A 1078 32.80 12.35 -15.07
C ASP A 1078 31.50 11.71 -14.57
N ALA A 1079 31.60 10.54 -13.94
CA ALA A 1079 30.51 9.77 -13.36
C ALA A 1079 29.70 10.56 -12.31
N ARG A 1080 30.27 11.62 -11.72
CA ARG A 1080 29.59 12.47 -10.73
C ARG A 1080 28.63 13.50 -11.30
N GLY A 1081 28.67 13.77 -12.62
CA GLY A 1081 27.92 14.85 -13.25
C GLY A 1081 28.43 16.25 -12.83
N GLY A 1082 28.56 17.18 -13.76
CA GLY A 1082 28.93 18.56 -13.42
C GLY A 1082 27.81 19.27 -12.65
N LYS A 1083 28.16 20.14 -11.69
CA LYS A 1083 27.20 21.12 -11.15
C LYS A 1083 26.98 22.20 -12.21
N VAL A 1084 25.71 22.48 -12.53
CA VAL A 1084 25.36 23.57 -13.44
C VAL A 1084 25.24 24.86 -12.64
N ALA A 1085 26.01 25.88 -13.01
CA ALA A 1085 25.84 27.24 -12.52
C ALA A 1085 25.17 28.07 -13.62
N PHE A 1086 23.97 28.59 -13.35
CA PHE A 1086 23.33 29.58 -14.22
C PHE A 1086 23.95 30.94 -13.94
N LEU A 1087 24.64 31.50 -14.93
CA LEU A 1087 25.22 32.84 -14.87
C LEU A 1087 24.31 33.80 -15.64
N PHE A 1088 23.56 34.62 -14.90
CA PHE A 1088 22.71 35.64 -15.49
C PHE A 1088 23.56 36.84 -15.91
N SER A 1089 23.56 37.15 -17.20
CA SER A 1089 24.36 38.25 -17.74
C SER A 1089 23.82 39.60 -17.25
N GLY A 1090 24.72 40.54 -16.96
CA GLY A 1090 24.36 41.90 -16.60
C GLY A 1090 23.91 42.74 -17.80
N GLN A 1091 23.61 44.01 -17.54
CA GLN A 1091 22.96 44.91 -18.51
C GLN A 1091 23.72 45.14 -19.83
N GLY A 1092 24.98 44.72 -19.98
CA GLY A 1092 25.79 44.99 -21.18
C GLY A 1092 25.69 43.96 -22.32
N SER A 1093 24.87 42.92 -22.17
CA SER A 1093 24.73 41.82 -23.16
C SER A 1093 23.55 41.98 -24.13
N GLN A 1094 22.80 43.09 -24.04
CA GLN A 1094 21.65 43.35 -24.89
C GLN A 1094 22.01 43.58 -26.35
N TYR A 1095 21.13 43.16 -27.26
CA TYR A 1095 21.22 43.50 -28.68
C TYR A 1095 19.82 43.54 -29.32
N PRO A 1096 19.61 44.37 -30.36
CA PRO A 1096 18.36 44.38 -31.12
C PRO A 1096 18.00 42.99 -31.67
N GLY A 1097 16.77 42.53 -31.42
CA GLY A 1097 16.28 41.24 -31.90
C GLY A 1097 16.69 40.03 -31.05
N MET A 1098 17.21 40.24 -29.83
CA MET A 1098 17.46 39.16 -28.88
C MET A 1098 16.20 38.33 -28.62
N LEU A 1099 16.38 37.01 -28.47
CA LEU A 1099 15.34 36.00 -28.29
C LEU A 1099 14.35 35.79 -29.44
N ARG A 1100 14.34 36.62 -30.49
CA ARG A 1100 13.35 36.53 -31.57
C ARG A 1100 13.25 35.14 -32.20
N ALA A 1101 14.38 34.57 -32.64
CA ALA A 1101 14.41 33.22 -33.21
C ALA A 1101 13.98 32.14 -32.19
N LEU A 1102 14.32 32.32 -30.91
CA LEU A 1102 13.91 31.39 -29.85
C LEU A 1102 12.38 31.40 -29.65
N LEU A 1103 11.79 32.60 -29.67
CA LEU A 1103 10.35 32.79 -29.48
C LEU A 1103 9.54 32.32 -30.69
N ASP A 1104 10.07 32.53 -31.90
CA ASP A 1104 9.44 32.10 -33.15
C ASP A 1104 9.50 30.56 -33.31
N GLU A 1105 10.58 29.92 -32.85
CA GLU A 1105 10.83 28.49 -33.07
C GLU A 1105 10.44 27.56 -31.89
N PHE A 1106 10.39 28.06 -30.65
CA PHE A 1106 10.20 27.21 -29.45
C PHE A 1106 8.97 27.61 -28.61
N PRO A 1107 7.88 26.81 -28.65
CA PRO A 1107 6.66 27.09 -27.89
C PRO A 1107 6.83 27.30 -26.37
N PRO A 1108 7.74 26.59 -25.65
CA PRO A 1108 7.97 26.86 -24.23
C PRO A 1108 8.54 28.26 -23.95
N ALA A 1109 9.39 28.79 -24.85
CA ALA A 1109 9.93 30.13 -24.72
C ALA A 1109 8.84 31.18 -24.96
N ALA A 1110 8.00 30.97 -25.98
CA ALA A 1110 6.84 31.81 -26.24
C ALA A 1110 5.84 31.81 -25.06
N GLU A 1111 5.61 30.66 -24.43
CA GLU A 1111 4.76 30.56 -23.24
C GLU A 1111 5.35 31.28 -22.02
N ALA A 1112 6.65 31.11 -21.78
CA ALA A 1112 7.34 31.84 -20.72
C ALA A 1112 7.19 33.35 -20.93
N LEU A 1113 7.34 33.82 -22.18
CA LEU A 1113 7.15 35.23 -22.50
C LEU A 1113 5.71 35.69 -22.31
N ARG A 1114 4.69 34.91 -22.73
CA ARG A 1114 3.27 35.23 -22.48
C ARG A 1114 2.98 35.45 -21.00
N ARG A 1115 3.60 34.63 -20.12
CA ARG A 1115 3.46 34.78 -18.66
C ARG A 1115 4.15 36.04 -18.15
N ILE A 1116 5.31 36.39 -18.69
CA ILE A 1116 6.02 37.64 -18.37
C ILE A 1116 5.17 38.84 -18.82
N ASP A 1117 4.67 38.84 -20.05
CA ASP A 1117 3.82 39.90 -20.59
C ASP A 1117 2.52 40.06 -19.81
N ALA A 1118 1.92 38.97 -19.34
CA ALA A 1118 0.76 39.04 -18.45
C ALA A 1118 1.07 39.73 -17.10
N VAL A 1119 2.30 39.58 -16.58
CA VAL A 1119 2.75 40.30 -15.38
C VAL A 1119 3.02 41.77 -15.70
N LEU A 1120 3.70 42.07 -16.81
CA LEU A 1120 3.96 43.44 -17.27
C LEU A 1120 2.64 44.21 -17.46
N GLY A 1121 1.64 43.58 -18.08
CA GLY A 1121 0.31 44.16 -18.25
C GLY A 1121 -0.40 44.50 -16.94
N ARG A 1122 -0.25 43.67 -15.89
CA ARG A 1122 -0.77 43.99 -14.53
C ARG A 1122 -0.06 45.18 -13.90
N LEU A 1123 1.15 45.50 -14.36
CA LEU A 1123 1.96 46.62 -13.88
C LEU A 1123 1.83 47.87 -14.79
N ASN A 1124 0.94 47.85 -15.79
CA ASN A 1124 0.81 48.89 -16.83
C ASN A 1124 2.10 49.16 -17.60
N ILE A 1125 2.91 48.11 -17.82
CA ILE A 1125 4.11 48.15 -18.64
C ILE A 1125 3.80 47.48 -20.00
N PRO A 1126 4.25 48.05 -21.14
CA PRO A 1126 4.06 47.45 -22.46
C PRO A 1126 4.63 46.01 -22.54
N ALA A 1127 4.09 45.20 -23.45
CA ALA A 1127 4.57 43.82 -23.63
C ALA A 1127 6.00 43.82 -24.15
N PHE A 1128 6.79 42.80 -23.81
CA PHE A 1128 8.20 42.67 -24.19
C PHE A 1128 8.42 42.85 -25.69
N GLY A 1129 7.56 42.26 -26.52
CA GLY A 1129 7.62 42.40 -27.98
C GLY A 1129 7.44 43.85 -28.47
N GLU A 1130 6.65 44.66 -27.79
CA GLU A 1130 6.38 46.05 -28.17
C GLU A 1130 7.60 46.95 -27.95
N PHE A 1131 8.36 46.73 -26.88
CA PHE A 1131 9.47 47.62 -26.53
C PHE A 1131 10.85 47.03 -26.88
N ALA A 1132 11.04 45.72 -26.86
CA ALA A 1132 12.30 45.09 -27.26
C ALA A 1132 12.49 45.01 -28.79
N ALA A 1133 11.40 44.96 -29.58
CA ALA A 1133 11.47 44.85 -31.04
C ALA A 1133 11.08 46.15 -31.78
N ALA A 1134 10.03 46.86 -31.37
CA ALA A 1134 9.58 48.07 -32.08
C ALA A 1134 10.44 49.31 -31.77
N ASP A 1135 10.99 49.41 -30.54
CA ASP A 1135 11.84 50.52 -30.09
C ASP A 1135 13.29 50.11 -29.82
N SER A 1136 13.82 49.17 -30.63
CA SER A 1136 15.20 48.67 -30.49
C SER A 1136 16.30 49.76 -30.50
N GLN A 1137 15.97 50.98 -30.94
CA GLN A 1137 16.86 52.14 -30.90
C GLN A 1137 17.09 52.72 -29.48
N LEU A 1138 16.26 52.36 -28.50
CA LEU A 1138 16.36 52.77 -27.09
C LEU A 1138 17.21 51.82 -26.24
N LEU A 1139 17.45 50.59 -26.71
CA LEU A 1139 18.37 49.64 -26.08
C LEU A 1139 19.78 50.24 -25.99
N GLY A 1140 20.31 50.37 -24.78
CA GLY A 1140 21.61 50.99 -24.49
C GLY A 1140 21.60 52.53 -24.43
N LYS A 1141 20.47 53.19 -24.68
CA LYS A 1141 20.31 54.66 -24.55
C LYS A 1141 19.45 55.06 -23.36
N ASP A 1142 18.44 54.25 -23.03
CA ASP A 1142 17.63 54.40 -21.82
C ASP A 1142 17.95 53.27 -20.84
N VAL A 1143 18.40 53.63 -19.63
CA VAL A 1143 18.86 52.67 -18.61
C VAL A 1143 17.71 51.81 -18.09
N TRP A 1144 16.56 52.42 -17.83
CA TRP A 1144 15.39 51.72 -17.30
C TRP A 1144 14.87 50.71 -18.32
N PHE A 1145 14.76 51.14 -19.57
CA PHE A 1145 14.33 50.33 -20.68
C PHE A 1145 15.27 49.14 -20.92
N THR A 1146 16.57 49.39 -20.90
CA THR A 1146 17.59 48.36 -21.10
C THR A 1146 17.57 47.32 -19.98
N GLN A 1147 17.40 47.75 -18.72
CA GLN A 1147 17.32 46.82 -17.58
C GLN A 1147 16.06 45.96 -17.63
N LEU A 1148 14.92 46.56 -17.98
CA LEU A 1148 13.67 45.83 -18.10
C LEU A 1148 13.73 44.80 -19.24
N SER A 1149 14.27 45.17 -20.40
CA SER A 1149 14.45 44.23 -21.51
C SER A 1149 15.35 43.03 -21.14
N LEU A 1150 16.41 43.24 -20.37
CA LEU A 1150 17.30 42.16 -19.92
C LEU A 1150 16.74 41.33 -18.77
N LEU A 1151 15.83 41.87 -17.97
CA LEU A 1151 15.15 41.11 -16.93
C LEU A 1151 14.08 40.18 -17.52
N CYS A 1152 13.40 40.64 -18.58
CA CYS A 1152 12.42 39.84 -19.30
C CYS A 1152 13.05 38.76 -20.19
N ALA A 1153 14.28 38.98 -20.64
CA ALA A 1153 15.05 38.04 -21.45
C ALA A 1153 15.86 37.05 -20.61
#